data_AF-A0A516V5W6-F1
#
_entry.id   AF-A0A516V5W6-F1
#
_cell.length_a   1.000
_cell.length_b   1.000
_cell.length_c   1.000
_cell.angle_alpha   90.00
_cell.angle_beta   90.00
_cell.angle_gamma   90.00
#
_symmetry.space_group_name_H-M   'P 1'
#
loop_
_entity.id
_entity.type
_entity.pdbx_description
1 polymer ?
#
loop_
_entity_poly.entity_id
_entity_poly.type
_entity_poly.pdbx_seq_one_letter_code
_entity_poly.pdbx_strand_id
1 'polypeptide(L)'
;MDIKFKKPGMEQLRQLALPLAVVLGLLALWLAWSGVGQWRDHQREERLATARDSVALAIGSAVKTQSAQLGKLVATPAVQSALLPVPAAVPVVAPATDATATQPATPPAMAVAPAADFAAAAAALKAAWPKAGQVEVWPADMDAQFASLPKGGYGLLAVAEAAIVAKAPVARLAKAGGQKLVVAAPMPAGKVAVAVAVVQLPPDAIVDPLKQASAPGGSYLALRQGTATLAENGDTALANGAEAMAAKIPNTDLRVVAGLPDGSGRAFGLGAIPSLAGALLLAALAFFAWRKLGLLGHAVDVEAEAVPDTTLEQALVQAPLPERPVAPKVVVAPEAERKPVAIDRGIFRAYDIRGVVGQTLDAGVAELIGQAIGSLMQEQDLYYIVVGRDGRLSGPDLSHGLIEGLRKAGRSVIDIGVVPTPAVYFATHHLHTGCGVAVTGSHNPPDYNGFKIVVGGETLSGDAIADLHKRIADDRLYTATSPGTLAERDVSQDYVDRIAGDVQADRRLKVVVDAGNGAAGELGPRVLEAIGVEVEPLYCEIDGTFPNHHPDPSEPHNLEDLVRMVQRLGADLGIAFDGDGDRLGVVTRSGENIYPDRLLMLFAADVLERNPGAMILYDVKCSGRLPGYILRHGGSPLMWKTGHSLIKAKMRETGAELAGEMSGHFFFGERWYGFDDGIYAAARLIEILSARNEPPEDVLGALPNGVSTPEIKVDAPNGDPHAFVERFRTAAQFENARSSTIDGLRVDWTDGWGLVRASNTTPVLVMRFDADSDEALKRIQGEFRAQLLALDPGLNLPF
;
A
#
# COMPACT_ATOMS: atom_id res chain seq x y z
N MET A 1 39.18 -10.76 54.87
CA MET A 1 39.96 -9.78 54.09
C MET A 1 39.15 -8.49 54.07
N ASP A 2 39.53 -7.52 54.91
CA ASP A 2 38.93 -6.18 54.93
C ASP A 2 39.46 -5.37 53.75
N ILE A 3 38.57 -5.00 52.80
CA ILE A 3 38.90 -4.10 51.71
C ILE A 3 38.55 -2.67 52.15
N LYS A 4 39.58 -1.89 52.51
CA LYS A 4 39.45 -0.44 52.77
C LYS A 4 39.25 0.31 51.45
N PHE A 5 38.10 0.96 51.28
CA PHE A 5 37.91 1.98 50.24
C PHE A 5 38.76 3.23 50.58
N LYS A 6 39.73 3.55 49.71
CA LYS A 6 40.53 4.78 49.77
C LYS A 6 39.65 5.94 49.28
N LYS A 7 39.24 6.85 50.16
CA LYS A 7 38.55 8.10 49.77
C LYS A 7 39.50 8.95 48.89
N PRO A 8 39.04 9.56 47.79
CA PRO A 8 39.87 10.45 46.99
C PRO A 8 40.33 11.64 47.86
N GLY A 9 41.61 12.00 47.74
CA GLY A 9 42.20 13.12 48.49
C GLY A 9 41.53 14.44 48.12
N MET A 10 41.23 15.29 49.10
CA MET A 10 40.57 16.59 48.90
C MET A 10 41.26 17.52 47.90
N GLU A 11 42.52 17.25 47.57
CA GLU A 11 43.34 18.02 46.64
C GLU A 11 42.97 17.77 45.16
N GLN A 12 42.64 16.53 44.78
CA GLN A 12 42.14 16.20 43.44
C GLN A 12 40.76 16.84 43.18
N LEU A 13 39.92 16.94 44.21
CA LEU A 13 38.60 17.58 44.15
C LEU A 13 38.71 19.10 43.92
N ARG A 14 39.80 19.76 44.37
CA ARG A 14 40.03 21.19 44.15
C ARG A 14 40.47 21.49 42.71
N GLN A 15 41.36 20.67 42.14
CA GLN A 15 41.86 20.86 40.77
C GLN A 15 40.76 20.69 39.70
N LEU A 16 39.72 19.89 39.99
CA LEU A 16 38.61 19.62 39.07
C LEU A 16 37.44 20.62 39.20
N ALA A 17 37.34 21.40 40.27
CA ALA A 17 36.17 22.23 40.56
C ALA A 17 36.03 23.44 39.62
N LEU A 18 37.14 24.09 39.23
CA LEU A 18 37.12 25.20 38.28
C LEU A 18 36.79 24.75 36.84
N PRO A 19 37.45 23.71 36.28
CA PRO A 19 37.05 23.13 35.00
C PRO A 19 35.58 22.69 34.98
N LEU A 20 35.10 22.07 36.07
CA LEU A 20 33.71 21.65 36.19
C LEU A 20 32.74 22.84 36.18
N ALA A 21 33.03 23.91 36.91
CA ALA A 21 32.19 25.12 36.91
C ALA A 21 32.11 25.78 35.53
N VAL A 22 33.23 25.81 34.78
CA VAL A 22 33.27 26.35 33.40
C VAL A 22 32.45 25.48 32.46
N VAL A 23 32.61 24.15 32.51
CA VAL A 23 31.84 23.21 31.68
C VAL A 23 30.34 23.32 31.97
N LEU A 24 29.94 23.36 33.23
CA LEU A 24 28.54 23.53 33.63
C LEU A 24 27.97 24.88 33.16
N GLY A 25 28.76 25.96 33.22
CA GLY A 25 28.36 27.29 32.73
C GLY A 25 28.18 27.35 31.22
N LEU A 26 29.06 26.71 30.44
CA LEU A 26 28.94 26.62 28.98
C LEU A 26 27.73 25.78 28.58
N LEU A 27 27.48 24.66 29.26
CA LEU A 27 26.28 23.84 29.05
C LEU A 27 25.00 24.60 29.41
N ALA A 28 25.01 25.40 30.47
CA ALA A 28 23.87 26.25 30.84
C ALA A 28 23.56 27.30 29.77
N LEU A 29 24.58 27.98 29.23
CA LEU A 29 24.43 28.96 28.14
C LEU A 29 23.90 28.31 26.87
N TRP A 30 24.41 27.13 26.52
CA TRP A 30 23.95 26.38 25.36
C TRP A 30 22.49 25.92 25.49
N LEU A 31 22.10 25.39 26.67
CA LEU A 31 20.71 25.03 26.96
C LEU A 31 19.77 26.24 26.96
N ALA A 32 20.20 27.38 27.49
CA ALA A 32 19.40 28.61 27.47
C ALA A 32 19.19 29.11 26.04
N TRP A 33 20.26 29.12 25.23
CA TRP A 33 20.20 29.48 23.82
C TRP A 33 19.25 28.56 23.04
N SER A 34 19.38 27.24 23.21
CA SER A 34 18.48 26.26 22.60
C SER A 34 17.04 26.45 23.07
N GLY A 35 16.80 26.65 24.37
CA GLY A 35 15.46 26.88 24.91
C GLY A 35 14.76 28.13 24.37
N VAL A 36 15.49 29.24 24.22
CA VAL A 36 14.97 30.48 23.60
C VAL A 36 14.70 30.28 22.11
N GLY A 37 15.56 29.56 21.39
CA GLY A 37 15.35 29.18 19.99
C GLY A 37 14.05 28.39 19.82
N GLN A 38 13.90 27.32 20.59
CA GLN A 38 12.71 26.47 20.60
C GLN A 38 11.42 27.24 20.95
N TRP A 39 11.47 28.19 21.90
CA TRP A 39 10.32 29.01 22.24
C TRP A 39 9.88 29.92 21.07
N ARG A 40 10.84 30.50 20.35
CA ARG A 40 10.55 31.30 19.14
C ARG A 40 10.01 30.44 18.01
N ASP A 41 10.51 29.22 17.85
CA ASP A 41 10.04 28.25 16.86
C ASP A 41 8.57 27.88 17.13
N HIS A 42 8.26 27.57 18.38
CA HIS A 42 6.88 27.27 18.81
C HIS A 42 5.91 28.44 18.56
N GLN A 43 6.32 29.68 18.84
CA GLN A 43 5.51 30.87 18.54
C GLN A 43 5.29 31.09 17.04
N ARG A 44 6.22 30.67 16.17
CA ARG A 44 6.05 30.72 14.71
C ARG A 44 5.07 29.64 14.24
N GLU A 45 5.17 28.45 14.82
CA GLU A 45 4.28 27.31 14.57
C GLU A 45 2.82 27.66 14.91
N GLU A 46 2.55 28.23 16.09
CA GLU A 46 1.20 28.64 16.49
C GLU A 46 0.59 29.68 15.55
N ARG A 47 1.39 30.68 15.12
CA ARG A 47 0.94 31.71 14.17
C ARG A 47 0.63 31.12 12.80
N LEU A 48 1.47 30.18 12.33
CA LEU A 48 1.24 29.51 11.06
C LEU A 48 0.00 28.61 11.11
N ALA A 49 -0.20 27.86 12.19
CA ALA A 49 -1.40 27.05 12.40
C ALA A 49 -2.66 27.92 12.39
N THR A 50 -2.63 29.07 13.06
CA THR A 50 -3.73 30.05 13.04
C THR A 50 -4.01 30.57 11.63
N ALA A 51 -2.96 30.90 10.86
CA ALA A 51 -3.11 31.36 9.48
C ALA A 51 -3.71 30.26 8.59
N ARG A 52 -3.19 29.04 8.66
CA ARG A 52 -3.70 27.85 7.97
C ARG A 52 -5.18 27.63 8.26
N ASP A 53 -5.57 27.64 9.53
CA ASP A 53 -6.96 27.37 9.95
C ASP A 53 -7.90 28.47 9.46
N SER A 54 -7.45 29.72 9.48
CA SER A 54 -8.22 30.85 8.93
C SER A 54 -8.48 30.71 7.42
N VAL A 55 -7.48 30.25 6.67
CA VAL A 55 -7.60 29.97 5.23
C VAL A 55 -8.54 28.80 5.00
N ALA A 56 -8.39 27.70 5.74
CA ALA A 56 -9.27 26.54 5.65
C ALA A 56 -10.74 26.91 5.88
N LEU A 57 -11.02 27.76 6.88
CA LEU A 57 -12.36 28.27 7.19
C LEU A 57 -12.93 29.15 6.06
N ALA A 58 -12.11 30.06 5.53
CA ALA A 58 -12.52 30.94 4.44
C ALA A 58 -12.87 30.15 3.18
N ILE A 59 -12.05 29.17 2.83
CA ILE A 59 -12.27 28.30 1.67
C ILE A 59 -13.52 27.42 1.89
N GLY A 60 -13.70 26.82 3.05
CA GLY A 60 -14.90 26.05 3.37
C GLY A 60 -16.19 26.87 3.27
N SER A 61 -16.15 28.14 3.70
CA SER A 61 -17.26 29.08 3.55
C SER A 61 -17.56 29.39 2.07
N ALA A 62 -16.53 29.58 1.26
CA ALA A 62 -16.67 29.83 -0.18
C ALA A 62 -17.33 28.64 -0.89
N VAL A 63 -16.85 27.41 -0.65
CA VAL A 63 -17.42 26.18 -1.21
C VAL A 63 -18.90 26.04 -0.83
N LYS A 64 -19.22 26.19 0.46
CA LYS A 64 -20.60 26.12 0.97
C LYS A 64 -21.52 27.13 0.29
N THR A 65 -21.01 28.34 0.04
CA THR A 65 -21.77 29.41 -0.64
C THR A 65 -22.10 29.02 -2.08
N GLN A 66 -21.14 28.47 -2.83
CA GLN A 66 -21.38 28.03 -4.21
C GLN A 66 -22.38 26.88 -4.28
N SER A 67 -22.25 25.87 -3.41
CA SER A 67 -23.20 24.74 -3.35
C SER A 67 -24.62 25.20 -3.01
N ALA A 68 -24.76 26.10 -2.03
CA ALA A 68 -26.06 26.67 -1.66
C ALA A 68 -26.68 27.51 -2.79
N GLN A 69 -25.85 28.22 -3.57
CA GLN A 69 -26.30 28.98 -4.73
C GLN A 69 -26.85 28.06 -5.81
N LEU A 70 -26.17 26.96 -6.15
CA LEU A 70 -26.69 26.00 -7.14
C LEU A 70 -28.02 25.41 -6.69
N GLY A 71 -28.11 24.99 -5.42
CA GLY A 71 -29.35 24.45 -4.85
C GLY A 71 -30.56 25.40 -4.98
N LYS A 72 -30.35 26.70 -4.79
CA LYS A 72 -31.41 27.71 -5.01
C LYS A 72 -31.78 27.85 -6.48
N LEU A 73 -30.80 27.82 -7.38
CA LEU A 73 -30.99 28.01 -8.81
C LEU A 73 -31.74 26.83 -9.46
N VAL A 74 -31.40 25.59 -9.10
CA VAL A 74 -32.11 24.41 -9.62
C VAL A 74 -33.56 24.32 -9.15
N ALA A 75 -33.90 24.98 -8.05
CA ALA A 75 -35.27 25.06 -7.51
C ALA A 75 -36.11 26.18 -8.16
N THR A 76 -35.55 26.99 -9.07
CA THR A 76 -36.30 28.09 -9.69
C THR A 76 -37.37 27.60 -10.66
N PRO A 77 -38.52 28.29 -10.78
CA PRO A 77 -39.60 27.89 -11.70
C PRO A 77 -39.15 27.79 -13.17
N ALA A 78 -38.23 28.65 -13.60
CA ALA A 78 -37.68 28.63 -14.95
C ALA A 78 -36.89 27.35 -15.27
N VAL A 79 -36.18 26.80 -14.28
CA VAL A 79 -35.40 25.57 -14.43
C VAL A 79 -36.29 24.33 -14.24
N GLN A 80 -37.24 24.38 -13.30
CA GLN A 80 -38.17 23.28 -13.01
C GLN A 80 -39.21 23.06 -14.13
N SER A 81 -39.66 24.13 -14.79
CA SER A 81 -40.62 24.02 -15.91
C SER A 81 -40.03 23.33 -17.15
N ALA A 82 -38.70 23.37 -17.34
CA ALA A 82 -38.01 22.64 -18.40
C ALA A 82 -37.92 21.13 -18.15
N LEU A 83 -38.14 20.67 -16.90
CA LEU A 83 -38.10 19.26 -16.51
C LEU A 83 -39.48 18.57 -16.55
N LEU A 84 -40.58 19.32 -16.70
CA LEU A 84 -41.94 18.77 -16.72
C LEU A 84 -42.43 18.57 -18.17
N PRO A 85 -43.01 17.40 -18.52
CA PRO A 85 -43.59 17.20 -19.85
C PRO A 85 -44.83 18.09 -20.03
N VAL A 86 -44.87 18.88 -21.11
CA VAL A 86 -46.02 19.72 -21.46
C VAL A 86 -47.16 18.83 -22.02
N PRO A 87 -48.41 18.90 -21.50
CA PRO A 87 -49.51 18.13 -22.07
C PRO A 87 -49.94 18.69 -23.43
N ALA A 88 -50.06 17.81 -24.43
CA ALA A 88 -50.56 18.16 -25.76
C ALA A 88 -52.04 18.58 -25.70
N ALA A 89 -52.38 19.70 -26.35
CA ALA A 89 -53.75 20.16 -26.49
C ALA A 89 -54.59 19.17 -27.32
N VAL A 90 -55.71 18.70 -26.76
CA VAL A 90 -56.68 17.84 -27.44
C VAL A 90 -57.58 18.69 -28.35
N PRO A 91 -57.74 18.38 -29.65
CA PRO A 91 -58.69 19.10 -30.50
C PRO A 91 -60.13 18.60 -30.27
N VAL A 92 -61.07 19.55 -30.22
CA VAL A 92 -62.51 19.32 -30.06
C VAL A 92 -63.10 18.73 -31.35
N VAL A 93 -63.76 17.58 -31.24
CA VAL A 93 -64.50 16.93 -32.36
C VAL A 93 -65.95 17.42 -32.39
N ALA A 94 -66.42 17.84 -33.57
CA ALA A 94 -67.84 18.07 -33.87
C ALA A 94 -68.48 16.80 -34.52
N PRO A 95 -69.79 16.54 -34.35
CA PRO A 95 -70.38 15.29 -34.82
C PRO A 95 -71.07 15.43 -36.19
N ALA A 96 -70.88 14.47 -37.09
CA ALA A 96 -71.78 14.25 -38.24
C ALA A 96 -71.72 12.79 -38.77
N THR A 97 -72.83 12.08 -38.54
CA THR A 97 -73.60 11.16 -39.40
C THR A 97 -72.94 10.20 -40.40
N ASP A 98 -73.24 8.91 -40.15
CA ASP A 98 -73.68 7.83 -41.04
C ASP A 98 -72.82 7.23 -42.18
N ALA A 99 -72.88 5.89 -42.16
CA ALA A 99 -72.93 4.92 -43.28
C ALA A 99 -71.66 4.15 -43.70
N THR A 100 -71.82 2.81 -43.55
CA THR A 100 -71.29 1.69 -44.35
C THR A 100 -69.83 1.21 -44.22
N ALA A 101 -69.72 0.02 -43.61
CA ALA A 101 -69.05 -1.21 -44.07
C ALA A 101 -67.50 -1.30 -44.27
N THR A 102 -66.95 -2.28 -43.53
CA THR A 102 -65.88 -3.27 -43.83
C THR A 102 -64.38 -2.95 -43.71
N GLN A 103 -63.72 -3.77 -42.87
CA GLN A 103 -62.30 -4.20 -42.79
C GLN A 103 -61.32 -3.46 -41.84
N PRO A 104 -60.28 -4.17 -41.31
CA PRO A 104 -59.85 -4.09 -39.92
C PRO A 104 -58.80 -3.00 -39.66
N ALA A 105 -59.00 -2.25 -38.57
CA ALA A 105 -58.05 -1.26 -38.09
C ALA A 105 -57.02 -1.90 -37.15
N THR A 106 -55.76 -1.71 -37.48
CA THR A 106 -54.55 -1.83 -36.65
C THR A 106 -54.78 -1.21 -35.25
N PRO A 107 -54.23 -1.76 -34.15
CA PRO A 107 -54.26 -1.05 -32.86
C PRO A 107 -53.54 0.30 -32.99
N PRO A 108 -54.00 1.36 -32.31
CA PRO A 108 -53.36 2.67 -32.39
C PRO A 108 -51.97 2.60 -31.74
N ALA A 109 -50.97 3.18 -32.41
CA ALA A 109 -49.68 3.45 -31.79
C ALA A 109 -49.89 4.34 -30.56
N MET A 110 -49.51 3.83 -29.37
CA MET A 110 -49.41 4.65 -28.17
C MET A 110 -48.39 5.76 -28.43
N ALA A 111 -48.87 7.01 -28.40
CA ALA A 111 -48.03 8.19 -28.49
C ALA A 111 -47.07 8.24 -27.29
N VAL A 112 -45.77 8.28 -27.58
CA VAL A 112 -44.68 8.45 -26.61
C VAL A 112 -44.83 9.82 -25.95
N ALA A 113 -44.85 9.87 -24.62
CA ALA A 113 -44.83 11.13 -23.86
C ALA A 113 -43.55 11.93 -24.19
N PRO A 114 -43.60 13.28 -24.26
CA PRO A 114 -42.40 14.07 -24.54
C PRO A 114 -41.37 13.89 -23.42
N ALA A 115 -40.12 13.56 -23.79
CA ALA A 115 -39.00 13.45 -22.88
C ALA A 115 -38.62 14.82 -22.29
N ALA A 116 -38.05 14.84 -21.07
CA ALA A 116 -37.58 16.06 -20.43
C ALA A 116 -36.50 16.78 -21.26
N ASP A 117 -36.55 18.11 -21.34
CA ASP A 117 -35.60 18.92 -22.13
C ASP A 117 -34.43 19.39 -21.23
N PHE A 118 -33.44 18.51 -21.08
CA PHE A 118 -32.25 18.80 -20.28
C PHE A 118 -31.39 19.93 -20.86
N ALA A 119 -31.42 20.15 -22.18
CA ALA A 119 -30.68 21.23 -22.83
C ALA A 119 -31.28 22.60 -22.48
N ALA A 120 -32.62 22.72 -22.47
CA ALA A 120 -33.30 23.93 -22.02
C ALA A 120 -33.05 24.22 -20.53
N ALA A 121 -33.04 23.18 -19.67
CA ALA A 121 -32.73 23.33 -18.24
C ALA A 121 -31.29 23.84 -18.02
N ALA A 122 -30.31 23.31 -18.77
CA ALA A 122 -28.93 23.78 -18.73
C ALA A 122 -28.79 25.24 -19.18
N ALA A 123 -29.50 25.64 -20.24
CA ALA A 123 -29.50 27.02 -20.74
C ALA A 123 -30.10 28.01 -19.72
N ALA A 124 -31.19 27.63 -19.06
CA ALA A 124 -31.82 28.45 -18.00
C ALA A 124 -30.88 28.62 -16.79
N LEU A 125 -30.20 27.56 -16.36
CA LEU A 125 -29.20 27.62 -15.30
C LEU A 125 -28.01 28.52 -15.66
N LYS A 126 -27.52 28.43 -16.90
CA LYS A 126 -26.44 29.27 -17.40
C LYS A 126 -26.82 30.75 -17.42
N ALA A 127 -28.06 31.08 -17.81
CA ALA A 127 -28.56 32.46 -17.79
C ALA A 127 -28.71 33.01 -16.36
N ALA A 128 -29.14 32.17 -15.42
CA ALA A 128 -29.32 32.55 -14.02
C ALA A 128 -28.00 32.63 -13.24
N TRP A 129 -26.91 32.06 -13.76
CA TRP A 129 -25.58 32.12 -13.15
C TRP A 129 -24.50 32.56 -14.16
N PRO A 130 -24.36 33.87 -14.45
CA PRO A 130 -23.42 34.37 -15.45
C PRO A 130 -21.95 34.03 -15.18
N LYS A 131 -21.58 33.84 -13.91
CA LYS A 131 -20.23 33.43 -13.48
C LYS A 131 -19.94 31.94 -13.71
N ALA A 132 -20.95 31.13 -14.05
CA ALA A 132 -20.76 29.74 -14.41
C ALA A 132 -19.94 29.62 -15.69
N GLY A 133 -19.01 28.67 -15.75
CA GLY A 133 -18.27 28.30 -16.95
C GLY A 133 -19.14 27.43 -17.86
N GLN A 134 -18.95 26.11 -17.78
CA GLN A 134 -19.81 25.14 -18.46
C GLN A 134 -20.94 24.70 -17.52
N VAL A 135 -22.13 24.50 -18.07
CA VAL A 135 -23.33 24.04 -17.36
C VAL A 135 -23.94 22.91 -18.17
N GLU A 136 -24.15 21.77 -17.52
CA GLU A 136 -24.77 20.59 -18.11
C GLU A 136 -25.87 20.07 -17.19
N VAL A 137 -26.87 19.42 -17.77
CA VAL A 137 -27.91 18.70 -17.04
C VAL A 137 -27.99 17.30 -17.63
N TRP A 138 -27.87 16.29 -16.78
CA TRP A 138 -27.87 14.90 -17.17
C TRP A 138 -29.07 14.17 -16.55
N PRO A 139 -29.59 13.12 -17.20
CA PRO A 139 -30.55 12.22 -16.56
C PRO A 139 -29.93 11.58 -15.31
N ALA A 140 -30.77 11.20 -14.34
CA ALA A 140 -30.29 10.66 -13.06
C ALA A 140 -29.61 9.28 -13.17
N ASP A 141 -29.90 8.51 -14.22
CA ASP A 141 -29.24 7.23 -14.53
C ASP A 141 -27.81 7.41 -15.07
N MET A 142 -27.56 8.54 -15.75
CA MET A 142 -26.28 8.89 -16.39
C MET A 142 -25.77 7.82 -17.37
N ASP A 143 -26.64 6.95 -17.89
CA ASP A 143 -26.26 5.79 -18.72
C ASP A 143 -25.45 6.22 -19.96
N ALA A 144 -25.87 7.33 -20.59
CA ALA A 144 -25.17 7.89 -21.75
C ALA A 144 -23.76 8.40 -21.39
N GLN A 145 -23.61 9.02 -20.21
CA GLN A 145 -22.33 9.54 -19.72
C GLN A 145 -21.37 8.40 -19.34
N PHE A 146 -21.88 7.30 -18.77
CA PHE A 146 -21.12 6.09 -18.51
C PHE A 146 -20.79 5.29 -19.78
N ALA A 147 -21.61 5.38 -20.83
CA ALA A 147 -21.33 4.75 -22.12
C ALA A 147 -20.29 5.52 -22.95
N SER A 148 -20.18 6.85 -22.78
CA SER A 148 -19.30 7.72 -23.56
C SER A 148 -18.05 8.19 -22.81
N LEU A 149 -17.55 7.40 -21.85
CA LEU A 149 -16.42 7.75 -20.98
C LEU A 149 -15.20 8.25 -21.80
N PRO A 150 -14.77 9.52 -21.64
CA PRO A 150 -13.69 10.06 -22.44
C PRO A 150 -12.33 9.92 -21.75
N LYS A 151 -11.27 9.97 -22.57
CA LYS A 151 -9.83 10.13 -22.25
C LYS A 151 -9.49 11.38 -21.38
N GLY A 152 -10.48 12.08 -20.81
CA GLY A 152 -10.35 13.34 -20.06
C GLY A 152 -10.61 13.26 -18.54
N GLY A 153 -11.01 12.10 -18.00
CA GLY A 153 -11.15 11.84 -16.55
C GLY A 153 -12.59 11.85 -16.01
N TYR A 154 -12.78 11.20 -14.86
CA TYR A 154 -14.09 10.91 -14.23
C TYR A 154 -14.63 12.01 -13.30
N GLY A 155 -13.90 13.11 -13.15
CA GLY A 155 -14.16 14.07 -12.07
C GLY A 155 -15.53 14.76 -12.14
N LEU A 156 -16.09 14.97 -13.34
CA LEU A 156 -17.44 15.54 -13.48
C LEU A 156 -18.53 14.53 -13.10
N LEU A 157 -18.39 13.26 -13.52
CA LEU A 157 -19.32 12.18 -13.19
C LEU A 157 -19.34 11.91 -11.69
N ALA A 158 -18.17 11.84 -11.05
CA ALA A 158 -18.06 11.58 -9.61
C ALA A 158 -18.77 12.66 -8.77
N VAL A 159 -18.71 13.92 -9.18
CA VAL A 159 -19.41 15.01 -8.47
C VAL A 159 -20.92 14.95 -8.67
N ALA A 160 -21.37 14.59 -9.88
CA ALA A 160 -22.78 14.40 -10.19
C ALA A 160 -23.40 13.24 -9.39
N GLU A 161 -22.72 12.10 -9.36
CA GLU A 161 -23.14 10.93 -8.59
C GLU A 161 -23.19 11.23 -7.09
N ALA A 162 -22.15 11.88 -6.56
CA ALA A 162 -22.12 12.29 -5.16
C ALA A 162 -23.31 13.19 -4.78
N ALA A 163 -23.73 14.09 -5.67
CA ALA A 163 -24.88 14.96 -5.44
C ALA A 163 -26.22 14.18 -5.47
N ILE A 164 -26.35 13.18 -6.34
CA ILE A 164 -27.51 12.29 -6.40
C ILE A 164 -27.62 11.47 -5.11
N VAL A 165 -26.52 10.84 -4.68
CA VAL A 165 -26.46 10.00 -3.48
C VAL A 165 -26.74 10.82 -2.21
N ALA A 166 -26.09 11.98 -2.07
CA ALA A 166 -26.28 12.86 -0.92
C ALA A 166 -27.67 13.52 -0.90
N LYS A 167 -28.42 13.46 -2.00
CA LYS A 167 -29.69 14.18 -2.20
C LYS A 167 -29.56 15.68 -1.91
N ALA A 168 -28.37 16.24 -2.14
CA ALA A 168 -28.02 17.61 -1.80
C ALA A 168 -26.95 18.15 -2.76
N PRO A 169 -26.80 19.47 -2.91
CA PRO A 169 -25.72 20.05 -3.70
C PRO A 169 -24.34 19.69 -3.14
N VAL A 170 -23.45 19.21 -4.00
CA VAL A 170 -22.07 18.83 -3.68
C VAL A 170 -21.12 19.64 -4.55
N ALA A 171 -19.98 20.05 -4.00
CA ALA A 171 -18.94 20.75 -4.75
C ALA A 171 -17.59 20.09 -4.53
N ARG A 172 -16.84 19.84 -5.61
CA ARG A 172 -15.46 19.33 -5.57
C ARG A 172 -14.63 19.99 -6.66
N LEU A 173 -13.32 20.03 -6.48
CA LEU A 173 -12.41 20.35 -7.57
C LEU A 173 -12.23 19.11 -8.44
N ALA A 174 -12.29 19.30 -9.75
CA ALA A 174 -12.12 18.23 -10.74
C ALA A 174 -11.38 18.74 -11.98
N LYS A 175 -10.70 17.81 -12.66
CA LYS A 175 -10.02 18.07 -13.93
C LYS A 175 -11.04 18.00 -15.06
N ALA A 176 -11.42 19.17 -15.59
CA ALA A 176 -12.43 19.33 -16.65
C ALA A 176 -11.88 20.27 -17.74
N GLY A 177 -10.88 19.79 -18.49
CA GLY A 177 -10.09 20.62 -19.42
C GLY A 177 -9.15 21.62 -18.71
N GLY A 178 -8.89 21.40 -17.41
CA GLY A 178 -8.19 22.27 -16.47
C GLY A 178 -8.72 22.04 -15.05
N GLN A 179 -8.07 22.60 -14.02
CA GLN A 179 -8.63 22.54 -12.66
C GLN A 179 -9.80 23.52 -12.52
N LYS A 180 -10.97 23.01 -12.17
CA LYS A 180 -12.19 23.81 -11.98
C LYS A 180 -12.95 23.33 -10.76
N LEU A 181 -13.66 24.26 -10.12
CA LEU A 181 -14.62 23.92 -9.09
C LEU A 181 -15.89 23.39 -9.77
N VAL A 182 -16.20 22.13 -9.59
CA VAL A 182 -17.42 21.51 -10.08
C VAL A 182 -18.43 21.46 -8.95
N VAL A 183 -19.62 22.01 -9.20
CA VAL A 183 -20.76 21.97 -8.29
C VAL A 183 -21.87 21.21 -8.97
N ALA A 184 -22.38 20.14 -8.35
CA ALA A 184 -23.52 19.40 -8.83
C ALA A 184 -24.68 19.44 -7.84
N ALA A 185 -25.91 19.41 -8.35
CA ALA A 185 -27.11 19.36 -7.53
C ALA A 185 -28.18 18.46 -8.16
N PRO A 186 -28.83 17.59 -7.37
CA PRO A 186 -29.93 16.79 -7.85
C PRO A 186 -31.14 17.69 -8.16
N MET A 187 -31.86 17.34 -9.22
CA MET A 187 -33.05 18.05 -9.68
C MET A 187 -34.27 17.12 -9.53
N PRO A 188 -35.07 17.29 -8.47
CA PRO A 188 -36.25 16.48 -8.27
C PRO A 188 -37.43 16.97 -9.11
N ALA A 189 -38.20 16.03 -9.66
CA ALA A 189 -39.57 16.27 -10.13
C ALA A 189 -40.52 15.52 -9.16
N GLY A 190 -41.14 16.26 -8.24
CA GLY A 190 -41.90 15.65 -7.14
C GLY A 190 -40.98 15.02 -6.08
N LYS A 191 -41.13 13.71 -5.82
CA LYS A 191 -40.34 12.97 -4.79
C LYS A 191 -39.13 12.20 -5.35
N VAL A 192 -38.91 12.22 -6.67
CA VAL A 192 -37.86 11.44 -7.35
C VAL A 192 -36.89 12.41 -8.04
N ALA A 193 -35.59 12.18 -7.88
CA ALA A 193 -34.56 12.89 -8.64
C ALA A 193 -34.60 12.41 -10.09
N VAL A 194 -34.96 13.29 -11.03
CA VAL A 194 -35.09 12.94 -12.45
C VAL A 194 -33.86 13.37 -13.26
N ALA A 195 -33.07 14.30 -12.72
CA ALA A 195 -31.86 14.80 -13.37
C ALA A 195 -30.83 15.29 -12.32
N VAL A 196 -29.62 15.55 -12.78
CA VAL A 196 -28.55 16.21 -12.02
C VAL A 196 -27.99 17.37 -12.83
N ALA A 197 -27.91 18.55 -12.22
CA ALA A 197 -27.23 19.70 -12.80
C ALA A 197 -25.75 19.66 -12.42
N VAL A 198 -24.85 19.90 -13.37
CA VAL A 198 -23.39 19.94 -13.17
C VAL A 198 -22.87 21.28 -13.70
N VAL A 199 -22.25 22.07 -12.82
CA VAL A 199 -21.76 23.41 -13.11
C VAL A 199 -20.28 23.51 -12.82
N GLN A 200 -19.50 23.96 -13.80
CA GLN A 200 -18.07 24.22 -13.65
C GLN A 200 -17.83 25.72 -13.39
N LEU A 201 -17.14 26.06 -12.32
CA LEU A 201 -16.78 27.41 -11.90
C LEU A 201 -15.25 27.61 -11.97
N PRO A 202 -14.78 28.85 -12.20
CA PRO A 202 -13.37 29.20 -12.02
C PRO A 202 -12.90 28.88 -10.58
N PRO A 203 -11.66 28.41 -10.39
CA PRO A 203 -11.16 28.05 -9.06
C PRO A 203 -10.89 29.28 -8.17
N ASP A 204 -10.88 30.50 -8.72
CA ASP A 204 -10.53 31.76 -8.04
C ASP A 204 -11.22 31.92 -6.68
N ALA A 205 -12.52 31.62 -6.60
CA ALA A 205 -13.30 31.73 -5.36
C ALA A 205 -12.77 30.87 -4.18
N ILE A 206 -11.95 29.84 -4.47
CA ILE A 206 -11.39 28.90 -3.49
C ILE A 206 -9.88 29.13 -3.32
N VAL A 207 -9.17 29.55 -4.37
CA VAL A 207 -7.71 29.78 -4.28
C VAL A 207 -7.35 31.18 -3.76
N ASP A 208 -8.22 32.18 -3.94
CA ASP A 208 -7.94 33.56 -3.55
C ASP A 208 -7.71 33.76 -2.05
N PRO A 209 -8.46 33.10 -1.12
CA PRO A 209 -8.18 33.20 0.31
C PRO A 209 -6.75 32.78 0.69
N LEU A 210 -6.20 31.77 0.01
CA LEU A 210 -4.82 31.32 0.22
C LEU A 210 -3.81 32.35 -0.34
N LYS A 211 -4.05 32.87 -1.55
CA LYS A 211 -3.17 33.88 -2.18
C LYS A 211 -3.13 35.19 -1.40
N GLN A 212 -4.22 35.53 -0.71
CA GLN A 212 -4.33 36.74 0.10
C GLN A 212 -3.83 36.55 1.55
N ALA A 213 -3.57 35.31 1.97
CA ALA A 213 -3.06 35.03 3.30
C ALA A 213 -1.63 35.57 3.45
N SER A 214 -1.37 36.24 4.57
CA SER A 214 -0.01 36.65 4.93
C SER A 214 0.71 35.47 5.58
N ALA A 215 1.56 34.78 4.82
CA ALA A 215 2.40 33.72 5.35
C ALA A 215 3.50 34.35 6.26
N PRO A 216 3.67 33.89 7.51
CA PRO A 216 4.81 34.30 8.35
C PRO A 216 6.15 34.13 7.60
N GLY A 217 7.11 35.04 7.81
CA GLY A 217 8.36 35.05 7.03
C GLY A 217 9.10 33.71 7.03
N GLY A 218 9.35 33.16 5.83
CA GLY A 218 10.00 31.86 5.62
C GLY A 218 9.10 30.64 5.79
N SER A 219 7.77 30.81 5.90
CA SER A 219 6.82 29.69 5.95
C SER A 219 6.21 29.36 4.59
N TYR A 220 5.55 28.21 4.50
CA TYR A 220 4.82 27.73 3.33
C TYR A 220 3.37 27.45 3.68
N LEU A 221 2.45 27.82 2.79
CA LEU A 221 1.04 27.46 2.83
C LEU A 221 0.62 26.98 1.44
N ALA A 222 -0.10 25.87 1.37
CA ALA A 222 -0.67 25.41 0.10
C ALA A 222 -2.07 24.80 0.28
N LEU A 223 -2.91 24.97 -0.73
CA LEU A 223 -4.19 24.27 -0.86
C LEU A 223 -3.95 23.03 -1.70
N ARG A 224 -4.26 21.85 -1.16
CA ARG A 224 -4.07 20.56 -1.82
C ARG A 224 -5.37 19.75 -1.90
N GLN A 225 -5.45 18.95 -2.96
CA GLN A 225 -6.42 17.86 -3.11
C GLN A 225 -5.64 16.63 -3.56
N GLY A 226 -5.61 15.59 -2.72
CA GLY A 226 -4.68 14.47 -2.91
C GLY A 226 -3.22 14.91 -3.00
N THR A 227 -2.47 14.43 -4.00
CA THR A 227 -1.07 14.84 -4.26
C THR A 227 -0.95 16.15 -5.04
N ALA A 228 -2.05 16.70 -5.55
CA ALA A 228 -2.04 17.90 -6.37
C ALA A 228 -2.04 19.18 -5.51
N THR A 229 -1.05 20.05 -5.75
CA THR A 229 -1.04 21.43 -5.25
C THR A 229 -1.89 22.31 -6.16
N LEU A 230 -2.94 22.90 -5.61
CA LEU A 230 -3.93 23.72 -6.33
C LEU A 230 -3.53 25.19 -6.33
N ALA A 231 -2.97 25.64 -5.22
CA ALA A 231 -2.37 26.95 -5.06
C ALA A 231 -1.38 26.89 -3.90
N GLU A 232 -0.36 27.75 -3.94
CA GLU A 232 0.66 27.84 -2.90
C GLU A 232 1.08 29.29 -2.67
N ASN A 233 1.59 29.56 -1.48
CA ASN A 233 2.01 30.87 -1.00
C ASN A 233 3.14 30.68 0.03
N GLY A 234 4.28 31.34 -0.18
CA GLY A 234 5.45 31.23 0.70
C GLY A 234 6.63 30.45 0.09
N ASP A 235 7.45 29.82 0.94
CA ASP A 235 8.69 29.13 0.53
C ASP A 235 8.43 27.69 0.05
N THR A 236 8.51 27.48 -1.26
CA THR A 236 8.24 26.17 -1.89
C THR A 236 9.24 25.08 -1.51
N ALA A 237 10.41 25.40 -0.94
CA ALA A 237 11.36 24.39 -0.47
C ALA A 237 10.78 23.52 0.66
N LEU A 238 9.78 24.04 1.38
CA LEU A 238 9.12 23.35 2.49
C LEU A 238 7.93 22.48 2.05
N ALA A 239 7.65 22.40 0.74
CA ALA A 239 6.46 21.74 0.21
C ALA A 239 6.35 20.25 0.55
N ASN A 240 7.47 19.54 0.66
CA ASN A 240 7.48 18.10 0.95
C ASN A 240 7.15 17.79 2.43
N GLY A 241 7.59 18.66 3.36
CA GLY A 241 7.35 18.48 4.80
C GLY A 241 6.05 19.11 5.32
N ALA A 242 5.37 19.91 4.49
CA ALA A 242 4.20 20.70 4.90
C ALA A 242 2.95 19.87 5.28
N GLU A 243 2.91 18.58 4.92
CA GLU A 243 1.79 17.69 5.28
C GLU A 243 1.66 17.47 6.79
N ALA A 244 2.77 17.58 7.54
CA ALA A 244 2.77 17.42 9.00
C ALA A 244 1.84 18.41 9.71
N MET A 245 1.55 19.57 9.11
CA MET A 245 0.62 20.56 9.64
C MET A 245 -0.62 20.73 8.75
N ALA A 246 -1.13 19.68 8.11
CA ALA A 246 -2.35 19.79 7.30
C ALA A 246 -3.61 20.08 8.13
N ALA A 247 -4.52 20.90 7.61
CA ALA A 247 -5.89 21.07 8.11
C ALA A 247 -6.92 20.79 7.02
N LYS A 248 -7.81 19.82 7.27
CA LYS A 248 -8.89 19.44 6.36
C LYS A 248 -9.98 20.51 6.34
N ILE A 249 -10.50 20.79 5.14
CA ILE A 249 -11.64 21.69 4.96
C ILE A 249 -12.93 20.85 5.07
N PRO A 250 -13.82 21.13 6.05
CA PRO A 250 -15.00 20.30 6.28
C PRO A 250 -15.89 20.12 5.06
N ASN A 251 -16.38 18.89 4.85
CA ASN A 251 -17.27 18.50 3.75
C ASN A 251 -16.65 18.66 2.34
N THR A 252 -15.32 18.66 2.25
CA THR A 252 -14.58 18.69 0.98
C THR A 252 -13.37 17.76 1.06
N ASP A 253 -12.81 17.41 -0.10
CA ASP A 253 -11.56 16.64 -0.23
C ASP A 253 -10.31 17.55 -0.16
N LEU A 254 -10.49 18.81 0.24
CA LEU A 254 -9.43 19.82 0.27
C LEU A 254 -8.78 19.90 1.64
N ARG A 255 -7.49 20.23 1.65
CA ARG A 255 -6.75 20.56 2.86
C ARG A 255 -5.81 21.74 2.63
N VAL A 256 -5.59 22.52 3.66
CA VAL A 256 -4.55 23.55 3.69
C VAL A 256 -3.36 22.98 4.42
N VAL A 257 -2.24 22.81 3.73
CA VAL A 257 -0.97 22.35 4.30
C VAL A 257 -0.11 23.55 4.68
N ALA A 258 0.77 23.35 5.66
CA ALA A 258 1.62 24.42 6.18
C ALA A 258 3.01 23.89 6.54
N GLY A 259 4.07 24.64 6.21
CA GLY A 259 5.45 24.25 6.47
C GLY A 259 6.25 25.37 7.11
N LEU A 260 7.18 25.00 8.00
CA LEU A 260 8.20 25.89 8.58
C LEU A 260 9.59 25.33 8.33
N PRO A 261 10.63 26.19 8.24
CA PRO A 261 12.01 25.74 8.20
C PRO A 261 12.34 24.98 9.48
N ASP A 262 13.22 23.98 9.37
CA ASP A 262 13.67 23.19 10.51
C ASP A 262 14.14 24.08 11.66
N GLY A 263 13.56 23.85 12.84
CA GLY A 263 13.88 24.58 14.05
C GLY A 263 15.32 24.32 14.51
N SER A 264 15.85 25.24 15.32
CA SER A 264 17.18 25.05 15.91
C SER A 264 17.23 23.76 16.74
N GLY A 265 18.26 22.93 16.53
CA GLY A 265 18.36 21.59 17.10
C GLY A 265 18.03 21.50 18.59
N ARG A 266 17.25 20.49 18.96
CA ARG A 266 16.85 20.21 20.35
C ARG A 266 18.05 19.74 21.17
N ALA A 267 18.47 20.54 22.14
CA ALA A 267 19.53 20.12 23.06
C ALA A 267 19.06 18.94 23.92
N PHE A 268 19.70 17.78 23.77
CA PHE A 268 19.36 16.53 24.47
C PHE A 268 17.90 16.05 24.30
N GLY A 269 17.25 16.42 23.19
CA GLY A 269 15.83 16.07 22.96
C GLY A 269 14.84 16.77 23.91
N LEU A 270 15.31 17.73 24.71
CA LEU A 270 14.48 18.49 25.65
C LEU A 270 13.70 19.60 24.92
N GLY A 271 12.43 19.79 25.31
CA GLY A 271 11.60 20.92 24.88
C GLY A 271 12.01 22.25 25.53
N ALA A 272 11.46 23.37 25.05
CA ALA A 272 11.85 24.72 25.46
C ALA A 272 11.86 24.92 26.99
N ILE A 273 10.80 24.48 27.68
CA ILE A 273 10.65 24.64 29.14
C ILE A 273 11.70 23.79 29.91
N PRO A 274 11.83 22.47 29.66
CA PRO A 274 12.91 21.67 30.25
C PRO A 274 14.32 22.16 29.94
N SER A 275 14.59 22.67 28.73
CA SER A 275 15.91 23.23 28.38
C SER A 275 16.22 24.49 29.20
N LEU A 276 15.26 25.39 29.35
CA LEU A 276 15.42 26.60 30.19
C LEU A 276 15.56 26.23 31.68
N ALA A 277 14.79 25.26 32.17
CA ALA A 277 14.90 24.77 33.53
C ALA A 277 16.26 24.09 33.79
N GLY A 278 16.74 23.28 32.84
CA GLY A 278 18.06 22.66 32.87
C GLY A 278 19.19 23.69 32.84
N ALA A 279 19.05 24.74 32.04
CA ALA A 279 20.00 25.86 32.02
C ALA A 279 20.11 26.53 33.39
N LEU A 280 18.98 26.80 34.05
CA LEU A 280 18.95 27.39 35.39
C LEU A 280 19.58 26.46 36.43
N LEU A 281 19.31 25.16 36.35
CA LEU A 281 19.90 24.16 37.24
C LEU A 281 21.43 24.08 37.07
N LEU A 282 21.91 24.00 35.83
CA LEU A 282 23.35 23.96 35.54
C LEU A 282 24.04 25.27 35.93
N ALA A 283 23.41 26.42 35.73
CA ALA A 283 23.92 27.71 36.19
C ALA A 283 24.03 27.76 37.72
N ALA A 284 23.03 27.22 38.44
CA ALA A 284 23.08 27.11 39.90
C ALA A 284 24.21 26.16 40.34
N LEU A 285 24.37 24.99 39.70
CA LEU A 285 25.44 24.04 40.00
C LEU A 285 26.83 24.62 39.71
N ALA A 286 27.00 25.33 38.59
CA ALA A 286 28.22 26.06 38.26
C ALA A 286 28.54 27.10 39.33
N PHE A 287 27.54 27.87 39.77
CA PHE A 287 27.68 28.84 40.85
C PHE A 287 28.09 28.19 42.18
N PHE A 288 27.50 27.05 42.56
CA PHE A 288 27.87 26.33 43.78
C PHE A 288 29.27 25.72 43.70
N ALA A 289 29.66 25.16 42.55
CA ALA A 289 31.01 24.63 42.31
C ALA A 289 32.06 25.74 42.40
N TRP A 290 31.78 26.91 41.82
CA TRP A 290 32.63 28.10 41.91
C TRP A 290 32.70 28.67 43.33
N ARG A 291 31.56 28.74 44.05
CA ARG A 291 31.50 29.25 45.43
C ARG A 291 32.24 28.36 46.43
N LYS A 292 32.28 27.03 46.23
CA LYS A 292 33.11 26.13 47.04
C LYS A 292 34.61 26.39 46.87
N LEU A 293 35.04 26.93 45.72
CA LEU A 293 36.42 27.39 45.51
C LEU A 293 36.74 28.62 46.38
N GLY A 294 35.79 29.54 46.54
CA GLY A 294 35.96 30.77 47.35
C GLY A 294 35.92 30.56 48.88
N LEU A 295 35.35 29.46 49.35
CA LEU A 295 35.23 29.12 50.79
C LEU A 295 36.43 28.32 51.35
N LEU A 296 37.40 27.94 50.52
CA LEU A 296 38.51 27.03 50.88
C LEU A 296 39.90 27.66 50.72
N GLY A 297 40.01 28.99 50.70
CA GLY A 297 41.29 29.69 50.67
C GLY A 297 41.81 30.01 52.07
N HIS A 298 42.88 29.33 52.52
CA HIS A 298 44.03 29.91 53.23
C HIS A 298 45.10 28.83 53.57
N ALA A 299 46.35 29.10 53.15
CA ALA A 299 47.66 28.62 53.63
C ALA A 299 47.99 27.10 53.46
N VAL A 300 49.20 26.61 53.16
CA VAL A 300 50.60 27.03 53.40
C VAL A 300 51.51 26.46 52.28
N ASP A 301 52.63 27.15 52.04
CA ASP A 301 53.77 26.87 51.13
C ASP A 301 54.69 25.67 51.51
N VAL A 302 55.64 25.39 50.59
CA VAL A 302 56.95 24.69 50.72
C VAL A 302 56.89 23.16 50.54
N GLU A 303 57.70 22.47 49.73
CA GLU A 303 59.07 22.68 49.20
C GLU A 303 59.26 21.95 47.85
N ALA A 304 60.24 22.39 47.07
CA ALA A 304 60.62 21.83 45.79
C ALA A 304 61.74 20.79 45.92
N GLU A 305 61.66 19.70 45.15
CA GLU A 305 62.84 18.95 44.71
C GLU A 305 62.62 18.41 43.30
N ALA A 306 63.64 18.60 42.46
CA ALA A 306 63.64 18.35 41.02
C ALA A 306 64.34 17.02 40.66
N VAL A 307 64.47 16.81 39.34
CA VAL A 307 65.26 15.86 38.52
C VAL A 307 64.54 14.57 38.06
N PRO A 308 64.81 14.04 36.85
CA PRO A 308 64.41 14.55 35.53
C PRO A 308 63.63 13.52 34.68
N ASP A 309 63.15 13.96 33.52
CA ASP A 309 62.52 13.14 32.47
C ASP A 309 63.36 11.94 32.01
N THR A 310 62.69 10.81 31.78
CA THR A 310 63.14 9.77 30.84
C THR A 310 61.95 9.12 30.14
N THR A 311 61.65 9.67 28.97
CA THR A 311 61.21 9.09 27.68
C THR A 311 60.23 7.91 27.58
N LEU A 312 59.33 8.13 26.63
CA LEU A 312 58.19 7.39 26.06
C LEU A 312 58.48 5.99 25.46
N GLU A 313 59.44 5.21 25.96
CA GLU A 313 59.92 4.01 25.25
C GLU A 313 59.83 2.66 26.00
N GLN A 314 59.11 2.58 27.13
CA GLN A 314 58.95 1.30 27.87
C GLN A 314 57.53 1.04 28.41
N ALA A 315 56.48 1.26 27.60
CA ALA A 315 55.12 0.80 27.93
C ALA A 315 54.40 0.07 26.78
N LEU A 316 55.15 -0.56 25.88
CA LEU A 316 54.62 -1.55 24.95
C LEU A 316 54.69 -2.95 25.58
N VAL A 317 53.67 -3.31 26.35
CA VAL A 317 53.24 -4.71 26.49
C VAL A 317 51.71 -4.74 26.46
N GLN A 318 51.20 -5.13 25.29
CA GLN A 318 49.81 -5.51 25.06
C GLN A 318 49.45 -6.72 25.93
N ALA A 319 48.32 -6.64 26.63
CA ALA A 319 47.58 -7.83 27.05
C ALA A 319 46.38 -8.01 26.09
N PRO A 320 46.04 -9.24 25.64
CA PRO A 320 45.06 -9.47 24.58
C PRO A 320 43.62 -9.26 25.07
N LEU A 321 42.76 -8.80 24.16
CA LEU A 321 41.30 -8.83 24.32
C LEU A 321 40.81 -10.30 24.37
N PRO A 322 39.74 -10.61 25.13
CA PRO A 322 39.18 -11.96 25.16
C PRO A 322 38.52 -12.31 23.83
N GLU A 323 38.81 -13.52 23.34
CA GLU A 323 38.21 -14.09 22.13
C GLU A 323 36.69 -14.30 22.30
N ARG A 324 35.94 -13.94 21.25
CA ARG A 324 34.53 -14.29 21.09
C ARG A 324 34.37 -15.82 21.04
N PRO A 325 33.30 -16.41 21.60
CA PRO A 325 33.05 -17.85 21.49
C PRO A 325 32.92 -18.24 20.01
N VAL A 326 33.78 -19.16 19.58
CA VAL A 326 33.67 -19.82 18.28
C VAL A 326 32.45 -20.74 18.32
N ALA A 327 31.49 -20.49 17.43
CA ALA A 327 30.35 -21.37 17.23
C ALA A 327 30.84 -22.82 16.95
N PRO A 328 30.14 -23.86 17.45
CA PRO A 328 30.56 -25.24 17.21
C PRO A 328 30.59 -25.50 15.71
N LYS A 329 31.74 -26.02 15.22
CA LYS A 329 31.87 -26.55 13.86
C LYS A 329 30.79 -27.61 13.66
N VAL A 330 29.79 -27.28 12.85
CA VAL A 330 28.89 -28.26 12.26
C VAL A 330 29.76 -29.21 11.45
N VAL A 331 29.78 -30.47 11.86
CA VAL A 331 30.40 -31.55 11.09
C VAL A 331 29.53 -31.71 9.84
N VAL A 332 29.98 -31.13 8.73
CA VAL A 332 29.39 -31.36 7.41
C VAL A 332 29.62 -32.84 7.11
N ALA A 333 28.54 -33.62 7.13
CA ALA A 333 28.55 -34.98 6.62
C ALA A 333 29.02 -34.94 5.15
N PRO A 334 29.77 -35.95 4.66
CA PRO A 334 30.22 -35.96 3.27
C PRO A 334 29.01 -35.84 2.37
N GLU A 335 29.00 -34.80 1.54
CA GLU A 335 27.97 -34.57 0.56
C GLU A 335 27.98 -35.76 -0.41
N ALA A 336 26.95 -36.59 -0.34
CA ALA A 336 26.77 -37.67 -1.29
C ALA A 336 26.73 -37.04 -2.69
N GLU A 337 27.58 -37.49 -3.61
CA GLU A 337 27.60 -37.03 -5.00
C GLU A 337 26.18 -37.12 -5.59
N ARG A 338 25.47 -35.98 -5.62
CA ARG A 338 24.15 -35.88 -6.20
C ARG A 338 24.32 -35.88 -7.71
N LYS A 339 23.61 -36.77 -8.39
CA LYS A 339 23.63 -36.82 -9.85
C LYS A 339 23.13 -35.48 -10.40
N PRO A 340 23.78 -34.91 -11.44
CA PRO A 340 23.32 -33.68 -12.08
C PRO A 340 21.87 -33.81 -12.55
N VAL A 341 21.05 -32.81 -12.25
CA VAL A 341 19.66 -32.74 -12.69
C VAL A 341 19.60 -32.13 -14.09
N ALA A 342 18.89 -32.79 -15.01
CA ALA A 342 18.65 -32.23 -16.33
C ALA A 342 17.59 -31.13 -16.26
N ILE A 343 17.73 -30.10 -17.10
CA ILE A 343 16.74 -29.01 -17.15
C ILE A 343 15.38 -29.52 -17.61
N ASP A 344 14.35 -29.27 -16.80
CA ASP A 344 12.96 -29.65 -17.09
C ASP A 344 12.20 -28.40 -17.55
N ARG A 345 11.42 -28.50 -18.64
CA ARG A 345 10.53 -27.42 -19.07
C ARG A 345 9.44 -27.13 -18.03
N GLY A 346 9.03 -28.14 -17.26
CA GLY A 346 7.96 -28.05 -16.27
C GLY A 346 8.23 -27.10 -15.10
N ILE A 347 9.49 -26.73 -14.85
CA ILE A 347 9.82 -25.75 -13.80
C ILE A 347 9.58 -24.31 -14.24
N PHE A 348 9.48 -24.03 -15.53
CA PHE A 348 9.24 -22.68 -16.08
C PHE A 348 7.72 -22.43 -16.12
N ARG A 349 7.19 -21.86 -15.04
CA ARG A 349 5.75 -21.64 -14.82
C ARG A 349 5.30 -20.31 -15.42
N ALA A 350 4.04 -19.95 -15.21
CA ALA A 350 3.46 -18.73 -15.76
C ALA A 350 4.09 -17.45 -15.18
N TYR A 351 4.51 -17.43 -13.91
CA TYR A 351 4.90 -16.19 -13.21
C TYR A 351 6.29 -16.24 -12.58
N ASP A 352 6.87 -17.44 -12.46
CA ASP A 352 8.14 -17.72 -11.81
C ASP A 352 8.74 -19.04 -12.33
N ILE A 353 9.90 -19.40 -11.81
CA ILE A 353 10.47 -20.75 -11.98
C ILE A 353 10.35 -21.48 -10.64
N ARG A 354 9.80 -22.70 -10.62
CA ARG A 354 9.61 -23.51 -9.41
C ARG A 354 9.88 -24.98 -9.65
N GLY A 355 10.70 -25.59 -8.79
CA GLY A 355 11.04 -27.02 -8.87
C GLY A 355 11.29 -27.65 -7.52
N VAL A 356 11.44 -28.98 -7.53
CA VAL A 356 11.79 -29.77 -6.34
C VAL A 356 13.29 -30.02 -6.35
N VAL A 357 13.94 -29.68 -5.24
CA VAL A 357 15.39 -29.74 -5.11
C VAL A 357 15.88 -31.19 -5.17
N GLY A 358 16.89 -31.43 -6.02
CA GLY A 358 17.45 -32.76 -6.26
C GLY A 358 16.62 -33.64 -7.22
N GLN A 359 15.46 -33.15 -7.70
CA GLN A 359 14.64 -33.85 -8.70
C GLN A 359 14.56 -33.07 -10.02
N THR A 360 14.13 -31.81 -9.96
CA THR A 360 13.97 -30.94 -11.14
C THR A 360 14.75 -29.63 -11.01
N LEU A 361 15.35 -29.37 -9.84
CA LEU A 361 16.13 -28.17 -9.56
C LEU A 361 17.38 -28.53 -8.74
N ASP A 362 18.54 -28.03 -9.16
CA ASP A 362 19.82 -28.11 -8.43
C ASP A 362 20.68 -26.87 -8.74
N ALA A 363 21.90 -26.82 -8.19
CA ALA A 363 22.82 -25.70 -8.42
C ALA A 363 23.26 -25.56 -9.89
N GLY A 364 23.37 -26.67 -10.64
CA GLY A 364 23.72 -26.63 -12.07
C GLY A 364 22.60 -26.07 -12.93
N VAL A 365 21.35 -26.46 -12.65
CA VAL A 365 20.15 -25.86 -13.25
C VAL A 365 20.06 -24.37 -12.89
N ALA A 366 20.37 -24.00 -11.64
CA ALA A 366 20.43 -22.59 -11.22
C ALA A 366 21.49 -21.79 -12.00
N GLU A 367 22.68 -22.35 -12.26
CA GLU A 367 23.70 -21.72 -13.12
C GLU A 367 23.20 -21.47 -14.53
N LEU A 368 22.54 -22.46 -15.15
CA LEU A 368 21.96 -22.30 -16.50
C LEU A 368 20.89 -21.20 -16.53
N ILE A 369 20.03 -21.14 -15.50
CA ILE A 369 19.02 -20.10 -15.36
C ILE A 369 19.69 -18.72 -15.18
N GLY A 370 20.71 -18.63 -14.33
CA GLY A 370 21.47 -17.39 -14.13
C GLY A 370 22.12 -16.91 -15.41
N GLN A 371 22.71 -17.82 -16.19
CA GLN A 371 23.31 -17.48 -17.48
C GLN A 371 22.24 -17.04 -18.51
N ALA A 372 21.07 -17.66 -18.52
CA ALA A 372 19.95 -17.26 -19.38
C ALA A 372 19.44 -15.86 -19.05
N ILE A 373 19.27 -15.54 -17.76
CA ILE A 373 18.90 -14.19 -17.29
C ILE A 373 19.98 -13.18 -17.68
N GLY A 374 21.25 -13.51 -17.45
CA GLY A 374 22.35 -12.63 -17.81
C GLY A 374 22.48 -12.40 -19.32
N SER A 375 22.08 -13.37 -20.13
CA SER A 375 22.00 -13.24 -21.60
C SER A 375 20.89 -12.28 -22.01
N LEU A 376 19.70 -12.39 -21.40
CA LEU A 376 18.60 -11.44 -21.61
C LEU A 376 19.02 -10.02 -21.21
N MET A 377 19.66 -9.86 -20.06
CA MET A 377 20.20 -8.57 -19.61
C MET A 377 21.24 -8.00 -20.57
N GLN A 378 22.10 -8.85 -21.15
CA GLN A 378 23.08 -8.41 -22.14
C GLN A 378 22.41 -7.82 -23.39
N GLU A 379 21.33 -8.43 -23.88
CA GLU A 379 20.57 -7.93 -25.02
C GLU A 379 19.89 -6.57 -24.74
N GLN A 380 19.58 -6.30 -23.47
CA GLN A 380 18.96 -5.04 -23.01
C GLN A 380 19.98 -4.00 -22.51
N ASP A 381 21.28 -4.26 -22.64
CA ASP A 381 22.36 -3.40 -22.12
C ASP A 381 22.28 -3.15 -20.59
N LEU A 382 21.81 -4.14 -19.84
CA LEU A 382 21.69 -4.10 -18.38
C LEU A 382 22.87 -4.82 -17.70
N TYR A 383 23.50 -4.18 -16.72
CA TYR A 383 24.74 -4.68 -16.12
C TYR A 383 24.63 -5.15 -14.67
N TYR A 384 23.92 -4.41 -13.81
CA TYR A 384 23.82 -4.70 -12.38
C TYR A 384 22.56 -5.51 -12.06
N ILE A 385 22.67 -6.50 -11.17
CA ILE A 385 21.54 -7.29 -10.69
C ILE A 385 21.68 -7.61 -9.19
N VAL A 386 20.58 -7.53 -8.47
CA VAL A 386 20.48 -7.93 -7.07
C VAL A 386 20.10 -9.42 -6.97
N VAL A 387 20.70 -10.15 -6.05
CA VAL A 387 20.28 -11.51 -5.70
C VAL A 387 20.04 -11.57 -4.19
N GLY A 388 18.88 -12.07 -3.78
CA GLY A 388 18.59 -12.39 -2.39
C GLY A 388 17.86 -13.73 -2.32
N ARG A 389 17.82 -14.33 -1.14
CA ARG A 389 17.22 -15.67 -0.95
C ARG A 389 16.36 -15.74 0.31
N ASP A 390 15.39 -16.65 0.31
CA ASP A 390 14.64 -16.98 1.53
C ASP A 390 15.45 -17.91 2.48
N GLY A 391 14.80 -18.31 3.58
CA GLY A 391 15.38 -19.12 4.64
C GLY A 391 15.54 -20.61 4.34
N ARG A 392 15.26 -21.08 3.12
CA ARG A 392 15.28 -22.52 2.80
C ARG A 392 16.68 -23.11 2.84
N LEU A 393 16.76 -24.39 3.21
CA LEU A 393 18.01 -25.13 3.33
C LEU A 393 18.81 -25.21 2.03
N SER A 394 18.11 -25.24 0.89
CA SER A 394 18.70 -25.27 -0.45
C SER A 394 19.13 -23.88 -0.96
N GLY A 395 18.77 -22.81 -0.25
CA GLY A 395 19.01 -21.43 -0.65
C GLY A 395 20.48 -21.11 -0.93
N PRO A 396 21.45 -21.48 -0.07
CA PRO A 396 22.87 -21.23 -0.31
C PRO A 396 23.37 -21.81 -1.65
N ASP A 397 23.09 -23.08 -1.93
CA ASP A 397 23.58 -23.77 -3.13
C ASP A 397 22.95 -23.21 -4.42
N LEU A 398 21.64 -22.98 -4.38
CA LEU A 398 20.90 -22.45 -5.53
C LEU A 398 21.26 -20.99 -5.83
N SER A 399 21.44 -20.17 -4.78
CA SER A 399 21.91 -18.79 -4.95
C SER A 399 23.32 -18.79 -5.54
N HIS A 400 24.22 -19.63 -5.04
CA HIS A 400 25.57 -19.73 -5.57
C HIS A 400 25.58 -20.10 -7.06
N GLY A 401 24.85 -21.15 -7.47
CA GLY A 401 24.73 -21.54 -8.87
C GLY A 401 24.20 -20.40 -9.74
N LEU A 402 23.10 -19.76 -9.31
CA LEU A 402 22.52 -18.61 -10.01
C LEU A 402 23.51 -17.46 -10.20
N ILE A 403 24.24 -17.10 -9.14
CA ILE A 403 25.25 -16.02 -9.15
C ILE A 403 26.36 -16.34 -10.14
N GLU A 404 26.88 -17.57 -10.15
CA GLU A 404 27.92 -17.97 -11.10
C GLU A 404 27.43 -17.89 -12.54
N GLY A 405 26.20 -18.31 -12.82
CA GLY A 405 25.56 -18.16 -14.14
C GLY A 405 25.46 -16.70 -14.60
N LEU A 406 24.98 -15.81 -13.72
CA LEU A 406 24.87 -14.38 -13.99
C LEU A 406 26.25 -13.75 -14.27
N ARG A 407 27.25 -14.09 -13.46
CA ARG A 407 28.63 -13.60 -13.60
C ARG A 407 29.27 -14.13 -14.88
N LYS A 408 29.03 -15.38 -15.27
CA LYS A 408 29.51 -15.96 -16.53
C LYS A 408 28.96 -15.23 -17.76
N ALA A 409 27.74 -14.72 -17.69
CA ALA A 409 27.17 -13.80 -18.68
C ALA A 409 27.68 -12.34 -18.55
N GLY A 410 28.64 -12.08 -17.66
CA GLY A 410 29.28 -10.77 -17.45
C GLY A 410 28.47 -9.79 -16.62
N ARG A 411 27.45 -10.23 -15.85
CA ARG A 411 26.64 -9.32 -15.02
C ARG A 411 27.28 -9.09 -13.66
N SER A 412 27.24 -7.85 -13.17
CA SER A 412 27.68 -7.51 -11.81
C SER A 412 26.57 -7.83 -10.82
N VAL A 413 26.84 -8.75 -9.91
CA VAL A 413 25.87 -9.23 -8.93
C VAL A 413 26.09 -8.54 -7.58
N ILE A 414 25.00 -8.11 -6.96
CA ILE A 414 24.93 -7.63 -5.57
C ILE A 414 24.14 -8.67 -4.79
N ASP A 415 24.82 -9.48 -3.99
CA ASP A 415 24.19 -10.45 -3.09
C ASP A 415 23.77 -9.75 -1.79
N ILE A 416 22.49 -9.82 -1.47
CA ILE A 416 21.90 -9.22 -0.26
C ILE A 416 21.55 -10.25 0.81
N GLY A 417 21.94 -11.52 0.62
CA GLY A 417 21.83 -12.56 1.62
C GLY A 417 20.39 -13.06 1.84
N VAL A 418 20.08 -13.40 3.10
CA VAL A 418 18.77 -13.91 3.50
C VAL A 418 17.84 -12.74 3.75
N VAL A 419 16.85 -12.57 2.89
CA VAL A 419 15.86 -11.51 3.00
C VAL A 419 14.49 -11.95 2.46
N PRO A 420 13.40 -11.31 2.89
CA PRO A 420 12.11 -11.44 2.22
C PRO A 420 12.19 -11.05 0.74
N THR A 421 11.34 -11.66 -0.09
CA THR A 421 11.15 -11.27 -1.50
C THR A 421 10.92 -9.77 -1.70
N PRO A 422 10.06 -9.06 -0.92
CA PRO A 422 9.90 -7.63 -1.10
C PRO A 422 11.16 -6.81 -0.81
N ALA A 423 12.07 -7.27 0.05
CA ALA A 423 13.35 -6.60 0.27
C ALA A 423 14.29 -6.72 -0.94
N VAL A 424 14.21 -7.83 -1.69
CA VAL A 424 14.88 -7.95 -3.01
C VAL A 424 14.31 -6.92 -3.98
N TYR A 425 12.99 -6.80 -4.06
CA TYR A 425 12.35 -5.81 -4.94
C TYR A 425 12.71 -4.38 -4.54
N PHE A 426 12.63 -4.05 -3.25
CA PHE A 426 13.10 -2.78 -2.71
C PHE A 426 14.54 -2.48 -3.12
N ALA A 427 15.45 -3.44 -2.98
CA ALA A 427 16.85 -3.27 -3.34
C ALA A 427 17.03 -2.94 -4.83
N THR A 428 16.19 -3.47 -5.73
CA THR A 428 16.26 -3.10 -7.16
C THR A 428 15.99 -1.62 -7.42
N HIS A 429 15.16 -0.98 -6.57
CA HIS A 429 14.87 0.45 -6.61
C HIS A 429 15.92 1.25 -5.84
N HIS A 430 16.24 0.83 -4.60
CA HIS A 430 17.17 1.52 -3.70
C HIS A 430 18.60 1.58 -4.26
N LEU A 431 19.03 0.51 -4.94
CA LEU A 431 20.35 0.41 -5.57
C LEU A 431 20.34 0.82 -7.04
N HIS A 432 19.19 1.25 -7.57
CA HIS A 432 19.00 1.66 -8.95
C HIS A 432 19.47 0.62 -10.00
N THR A 433 19.36 -0.67 -9.69
CA THR A 433 19.73 -1.74 -10.62
C THR A 433 18.61 -2.03 -11.62
N GLY A 434 17.35 -1.86 -11.21
CA GLY A 434 16.17 -2.29 -11.97
C GLY A 434 16.11 -3.80 -12.24
N CYS A 435 17.05 -4.58 -11.71
CA CYS A 435 17.14 -6.03 -11.93
C CYS A 435 17.36 -6.74 -10.60
N GLY A 436 16.63 -7.82 -10.38
CA GLY A 436 16.72 -8.61 -9.16
C GLY A 436 16.20 -10.04 -9.33
N VAL A 437 16.77 -10.97 -8.57
CA VAL A 437 16.25 -12.34 -8.43
C VAL A 437 16.08 -12.68 -6.97
N ALA A 438 14.87 -13.06 -6.58
CA ALA A 438 14.61 -13.70 -5.29
C ALA A 438 14.65 -15.22 -5.48
N VAL A 439 15.59 -15.89 -4.81
CA VAL A 439 15.70 -17.35 -4.73
C VAL A 439 14.79 -17.83 -3.61
N THR A 440 13.66 -18.40 -3.96
CA THR A 440 12.62 -18.73 -2.98
C THR A 440 11.74 -19.88 -3.43
N GLY A 441 11.21 -20.65 -2.48
CA GLY A 441 10.09 -21.58 -2.66
C GLY A 441 8.72 -21.02 -2.25
N SER A 442 8.63 -19.74 -1.86
CA SER A 442 7.44 -19.08 -1.32
C SER A 442 6.82 -19.89 -0.18
N HIS A 443 5.53 -20.19 -0.26
CA HIS A 443 4.76 -20.98 0.71
C HIS A 443 4.82 -22.51 0.49
N ASN A 444 5.57 -23.01 -0.51
CA ASN A 444 5.64 -24.46 -0.79
C ASN A 444 6.38 -25.26 0.31
N PRO A 445 6.24 -26.60 0.36
CA PRO A 445 6.98 -27.44 1.32
C PRO A 445 8.52 -27.26 1.24
N PRO A 446 9.30 -27.64 2.28
CA PRO A 446 10.74 -27.36 2.38
C PRO A 446 11.61 -27.79 1.19
N ASP A 447 11.22 -28.85 0.47
CA ASP A 447 11.94 -29.43 -0.66
C ASP A 447 11.74 -28.66 -1.98
N TYR A 448 10.83 -27.69 -2.02
CA TYR A 448 10.64 -26.79 -3.15
C TYR A 448 11.55 -25.57 -3.06
N ASN A 449 12.00 -25.08 -4.22
CA ASN A 449 12.63 -23.76 -4.36
C ASN A 449 12.41 -23.23 -5.79
N GLY A 450 12.93 -22.04 -6.11
CA GLY A 450 12.61 -21.35 -7.34
C GLY A 450 13.18 -19.95 -7.45
N PHE A 451 12.74 -19.22 -8.49
CA PHE A 451 13.25 -17.89 -8.83
C PHE A 451 12.10 -16.97 -9.23
N LYS A 452 11.98 -15.83 -8.53
CA LYS A 452 11.15 -14.69 -8.95
C LYS A 452 12.07 -13.62 -9.55
N ILE A 453 11.80 -13.21 -10.78
CA ILE A 453 12.79 -12.50 -11.61
C ILE A 453 12.25 -11.13 -12.06
N VAL A 454 13.06 -10.10 -11.86
CA VAL A 454 12.86 -8.75 -12.37
C VAL A 454 14.04 -8.37 -13.25
N VAL A 455 13.78 -7.90 -14.47
CA VAL A 455 14.79 -7.40 -15.41
C VAL A 455 14.31 -6.07 -15.99
N GLY A 456 15.13 -5.03 -15.93
CA GLY A 456 14.80 -3.72 -16.51
C GLY A 456 13.56 -3.05 -15.89
N GLY A 457 13.25 -3.36 -14.63
CA GLY A 457 12.05 -2.89 -13.93
C GLY A 457 10.79 -3.70 -14.24
N GLU A 458 10.88 -4.75 -15.06
CA GLU A 458 9.77 -5.63 -15.43
C GLU A 458 9.88 -6.99 -14.71
N THR A 459 8.82 -7.39 -14.02
CA THR A 459 8.71 -8.76 -13.48
C THR A 459 8.39 -9.72 -14.62
N LEU A 460 9.27 -10.71 -14.83
CA LEU A 460 9.09 -11.65 -15.93
C LEU A 460 7.88 -12.56 -15.70
N SER A 461 7.13 -12.84 -16.76
CA SER A 461 6.01 -13.76 -16.76
C SER A 461 5.73 -14.30 -18.17
N GLY A 462 4.91 -15.35 -18.27
CA GLY A 462 4.45 -15.94 -19.52
C GLY A 462 5.58 -16.25 -20.49
N ASP A 463 5.52 -15.65 -21.67
CA ASP A 463 6.49 -15.86 -22.74
C ASP A 463 7.92 -15.47 -22.35
N ALA A 464 8.11 -14.51 -21.44
CA ALA A 464 9.45 -14.11 -21.00
C ALA A 464 10.11 -15.20 -20.16
N ILE A 465 9.36 -15.87 -19.27
CA ILE A 465 9.87 -17.03 -18.52
C ILE A 465 10.10 -18.21 -19.47
N ALA A 466 9.18 -18.45 -20.41
CA ALA A 466 9.36 -19.51 -21.41
C ALA A 466 10.57 -19.26 -22.32
N ASP A 467 10.93 -18.00 -22.61
CA ASP A 467 12.12 -17.66 -23.38
C ASP A 467 13.42 -17.99 -22.63
N LEU A 468 13.46 -17.88 -21.29
CA LEU A 468 14.63 -18.33 -20.52
C LEU A 468 14.93 -19.81 -20.73
N HIS A 469 13.90 -20.66 -20.74
CA HIS A 469 14.06 -22.08 -21.08
C HIS A 469 14.55 -22.26 -22.53
N LYS A 470 13.94 -21.55 -23.50
CA LYS A 470 14.35 -21.62 -24.90
C LYS A 470 15.80 -21.21 -25.09
N ARG A 471 16.29 -20.18 -24.39
CA ARG A 471 17.70 -19.78 -24.45
C ARG A 471 18.64 -20.91 -24.07
N ILE A 472 18.29 -21.66 -23.03
CA ILE A 472 19.08 -22.79 -22.56
C ILE A 472 18.98 -23.96 -23.56
N ALA A 473 17.78 -24.28 -24.04
CA ALA A 473 17.55 -25.38 -24.97
C ALA A 473 18.19 -25.15 -26.36
N ASP A 474 18.20 -23.91 -26.83
CA ASP A 474 18.70 -23.51 -28.16
C ASP A 474 20.17 -23.06 -28.15
N ASP A 475 20.88 -23.20 -27.01
CA ASP A 475 22.26 -22.73 -26.81
C ASP A 475 22.46 -21.23 -27.13
N ARG A 476 21.44 -20.40 -26.87
CA ARG A 476 21.46 -18.94 -27.00
C ARG A 476 21.98 -18.26 -25.72
N LEU A 477 22.94 -18.89 -25.06
CA LEU A 477 23.53 -18.39 -23.82
C LEU A 477 24.76 -17.53 -24.14
N TYR A 478 24.73 -16.29 -23.69
CA TYR A 478 25.88 -15.39 -23.76
C TYR A 478 26.92 -15.78 -22.71
N THR A 479 28.19 -15.82 -23.12
CA THR A 479 29.34 -15.96 -22.23
C THR A 479 30.24 -14.76 -22.42
N ALA A 480 30.47 -14.01 -21.34
CA ALA A 480 31.35 -12.84 -21.39
C ALA A 480 32.82 -13.25 -21.44
N THR A 481 33.68 -12.39 -22.00
CA THR A 481 35.14 -12.59 -22.00
C THR A 481 35.75 -12.60 -20.60
N SER A 482 35.10 -11.93 -19.66
CA SER A 482 35.46 -11.89 -18.25
C SER A 482 34.20 -12.03 -17.40
N PRO A 483 34.25 -12.81 -16.30
CA PRO A 483 33.13 -12.87 -15.37
C PRO A 483 32.81 -11.49 -14.78
N GLY A 484 31.52 -11.26 -14.52
CA GLY A 484 31.07 -10.08 -13.79
C GLY A 484 31.49 -10.09 -12.32
N THR A 485 31.39 -8.94 -11.68
CA THR A 485 31.76 -8.74 -10.27
C THR A 485 30.71 -9.33 -9.33
N LEU A 486 31.12 -9.64 -8.10
CA LEU A 486 30.25 -10.02 -6.99
C LEU A 486 30.55 -9.09 -5.82
N ALA A 487 29.52 -8.51 -5.23
CA ALA A 487 29.60 -7.74 -4.00
C ALA A 487 28.50 -8.18 -3.04
N GLU A 488 28.79 -8.20 -1.75
CA GLU A 488 27.78 -8.42 -0.70
C GLU A 488 27.32 -7.09 -0.13
N ARG A 489 26.01 -6.94 0.14
CA ARG A 489 25.45 -5.76 0.78
C ARG A 489 24.23 -6.10 1.62
N ASP A 490 24.23 -5.70 2.88
CA ASP A 490 23.02 -5.70 3.69
C ASP A 490 22.16 -4.45 3.38
N VAL A 491 20.88 -4.67 3.09
CA VAL A 491 19.87 -3.62 2.83
C VAL A 491 18.74 -3.64 3.87
N SER A 492 18.86 -4.46 4.90
CA SER A 492 17.84 -4.70 5.93
C SER A 492 17.45 -3.41 6.65
N GLN A 493 18.45 -2.65 7.10
CA GLN A 493 18.19 -1.39 7.79
C GLN A 493 17.66 -0.32 6.83
N ASP A 494 18.16 -0.26 5.58
CA ASP A 494 17.68 0.64 4.54
C ASP A 494 16.16 0.42 4.28
N TYR A 495 15.73 -0.83 4.26
CA TYR A 495 14.33 -1.22 4.09
C TYR A 495 13.46 -0.80 5.29
N VAL A 496 13.91 -1.10 6.52
CA VAL A 496 13.21 -0.70 7.76
C VAL A 496 13.07 0.82 7.84
N ASP A 497 14.16 1.56 7.63
CA ASP A 497 14.18 3.02 7.72
C ASP A 497 13.30 3.66 6.64
N ARG A 498 13.27 3.07 5.43
CA ARG A 498 12.42 3.56 4.35
C ARG A 498 10.94 3.43 4.69
N ILE A 499 10.52 2.34 5.34
CA ILE A 499 9.12 2.16 5.75
C ILE A 499 8.80 3.06 6.93
N ALA A 500 9.62 3.02 7.98
CA ALA A 500 9.39 3.80 9.20
C ALA A 500 9.49 5.32 8.97
N GLY A 501 10.27 5.76 7.97
CA GLY A 501 10.34 7.17 7.59
C GLY A 501 9.06 7.73 6.96
N ASP A 502 8.14 6.87 6.49
CA ASP A 502 6.89 7.27 5.83
C ASP A 502 5.64 6.81 6.59
N VAL A 503 5.74 5.74 7.40
CA VAL A 503 4.63 5.11 8.12
C VAL A 503 4.91 5.16 9.62
N GLN A 504 3.93 5.60 10.41
CA GLN A 504 4.01 5.66 11.87
C GLN A 504 2.67 5.27 12.49
N ALA A 505 2.69 4.58 13.64
CA ALA A 505 1.48 4.29 14.40
C ALA A 505 1.09 5.47 15.30
N ASP A 506 -0.16 5.93 15.21
CA ASP A 506 -0.68 7.05 16.01
C ASP A 506 -0.88 6.67 17.48
N ARG A 507 -1.08 5.38 17.75
CA ARG A 507 -1.18 4.82 19.09
C ARG A 507 -0.54 3.44 19.12
N ARG A 508 0.01 3.08 20.28
CA ARG A 508 0.61 1.77 20.51
C ARG A 508 -0.48 0.69 20.42
N LEU A 509 -0.29 -0.23 19.49
CA LEU A 509 -1.05 -1.48 19.36
C LEU A 509 -0.18 -2.64 19.79
N LYS A 510 -0.79 -3.69 20.36
CA LYS A 510 -0.13 -4.96 20.64
C LYS A 510 -0.48 -5.97 19.55
N VAL A 511 0.51 -6.47 18.85
CA VAL A 511 0.33 -7.34 17.68
C VAL A 511 1.14 -8.62 17.84
N VAL A 512 0.50 -9.77 17.62
CA VAL A 512 1.24 -11.03 17.48
C VAL A 512 1.65 -11.19 16.02
N VAL A 513 2.92 -11.46 15.77
CA VAL A 513 3.47 -11.60 14.41
C VAL A 513 3.93 -13.04 14.21
N ASP A 514 3.26 -13.76 13.32
CA ASP A 514 3.61 -15.11 12.91
C ASP A 514 4.36 -15.09 11.58
N ALA A 515 5.58 -15.63 11.55
CA ALA A 515 6.33 -15.75 10.31
C ALA A 515 6.45 -17.20 9.80
N GLY A 516 5.91 -18.19 10.52
CA GLY A 516 6.00 -19.61 10.15
C GLY A 516 7.42 -20.09 9.84
N ASN A 517 8.42 -19.54 10.53
CA ASN A 517 9.86 -19.75 10.31
C ASN A 517 10.41 -19.29 8.93
N GLY A 518 9.64 -18.49 8.20
CA GLY A 518 10.00 -17.90 6.90
C GLY A 518 10.90 -16.66 7.01
N ALA A 519 11.30 -16.14 5.84
CA ALA A 519 12.26 -15.04 5.74
C ALA A 519 11.74 -13.70 6.31
N ALA A 520 10.42 -13.56 6.48
CA ALA A 520 9.81 -12.38 7.11
C ALA A 520 10.07 -12.28 8.63
N GLY A 521 10.55 -13.35 9.27
CA GLY A 521 10.66 -13.44 10.73
C GLY A 521 11.58 -12.40 11.37
N GLU A 522 12.62 -11.93 10.65
CA GLU A 522 13.47 -10.86 11.16
C GLU A 522 12.92 -9.47 10.83
N LEU A 523 12.66 -9.18 9.54
CA LEU A 523 12.30 -7.83 9.10
C LEU A 523 10.87 -7.43 9.46
N GLY A 524 9.93 -8.38 9.49
CA GLY A 524 8.53 -8.11 9.83
C GLY A 524 8.37 -7.48 11.22
N PRO A 525 8.84 -8.15 12.30
CA PRO A 525 8.87 -7.57 13.64
C PRO A 525 9.63 -6.24 13.71
N ARG A 526 10.84 -6.16 13.13
CA ARG A 526 11.66 -4.93 13.16
C ARG A 526 10.96 -3.73 12.54
N VAL A 527 10.25 -3.91 11.42
CA VAL A 527 9.47 -2.84 10.78
C VAL A 527 8.33 -2.38 11.68
N LEU A 528 7.57 -3.32 12.25
CA LEU A 528 6.42 -2.99 13.10
C LEU A 528 6.86 -2.31 14.42
N GLU A 529 7.95 -2.77 15.04
CA GLU A 529 8.53 -2.12 16.21
C GLU A 529 9.02 -0.69 15.89
N ALA A 530 9.67 -0.50 14.73
CA ALA A 530 10.18 0.80 14.30
C ALA A 530 9.07 1.85 14.07
N ILE A 531 7.84 1.42 13.76
CA ILE A 531 6.68 2.30 13.63
C ILE A 531 5.86 2.45 14.93
N GLY A 532 6.33 1.89 16.05
CA GLY A 532 5.74 2.08 17.39
C GLY A 532 4.76 1.00 17.84
N VAL A 533 4.79 -0.19 17.23
CA VAL A 533 3.97 -1.35 17.64
C VAL A 533 4.68 -2.14 18.75
N GLU A 534 3.90 -2.67 19.69
CA GLU A 534 4.37 -3.72 20.59
C GLU A 534 4.18 -5.08 19.90
N VAL A 535 5.29 -5.70 19.51
CA VAL A 535 5.28 -6.97 18.80
C VAL A 535 5.52 -8.12 19.76
N GLU A 536 4.68 -9.15 19.66
CA GLU A 536 4.96 -10.48 20.18
C GLU A 536 5.31 -11.41 19.01
N PRO A 537 6.55 -11.91 18.93
CA PRO A 537 6.96 -12.83 17.86
C PRO A 537 6.39 -14.24 18.08
N LEU A 538 5.90 -14.85 17.00
CA LEU A 538 5.49 -16.24 16.91
C LEU A 538 6.20 -16.86 15.70
N TYR A 539 7.02 -17.90 15.96
CA TYR A 539 7.77 -18.59 14.90
C TYR A 539 8.61 -17.67 14.00
N CYS A 540 9.16 -16.58 14.55
CA CYS A 540 9.99 -15.60 13.81
C CYS A 540 11.45 -16.01 13.59
N GLU A 541 11.93 -17.08 14.25
CA GLU A 541 13.25 -17.63 13.98
C GLU A 541 13.27 -18.29 12.60
N ILE A 542 14.17 -17.85 11.71
CA ILE A 542 14.27 -18.38 10.35
C ILE A 542 14.79 -19.82 10.39
N ASP A 543 13.94 -20.77 10.01
CA ASP A 543 14.26 -22.19 9.93
C ASP A 543 13.59 -22.83 8.71
N GLY A 544 14.40 -23.11 7.69
CA GLY A 544 13.95 -23.70 6.42
C GLY A 544 13.43 -25.14 6.51
N THR A 545 13.41 -25.76 7.70
CA THR A 545 12.69 -27.03 7.94
C THR A 545 11.19 -26.82 8.20
N PHE A 546 10.76 -25.58 8.47
CA PHE A 546 9.40 -25.20 8.86
C PHE A 546 8.83 -26.12 9.96
N PRO A 547 9.44 -26.14 11.17
CA PRO A 547 9.19 -27.17 12.17
C PRO A 547 7.84 -27.05 12.90
N ASN A 548 7.10 -25.95 12.70
CA ASN A 548 5.82 -25.68 13.33
C ASN A 548 4.67 -25.97 12.35
N HIS A 549 4.11 -24.94 11.72
CA HIS A 549 3.21 -25.08 10.57
C HIS A 549 3.90 -24.57 9.29
N HIS A 550 3.34 -24.91 8.13
CA HIS A 550 3.81 -24.31 6.88
C HIS A 550 3.50 -22.81 6.86
N PRO A 551 4.40 -21.96 6.33
CA PRO A 551 4.18 -20.52 6.24
C PRO A 551 3.28 -20.18 5.05
N ASP A 552 2.01 -20.60 5.13
CA ASP A 552 0.95 -20.26 4.18
C ASP A 552 -0.27 -19.69 4.92
N PRO A 553 -0.38 -18.36 5.07
CA PRO A 553 -1.47 -17.73 5.79
C PRO A 553 -2.81 -17.77 5.05
N SER A 554 -2.84 -18.26 3.80
CA SER A 554 -4.10 -18.42 3.04
C SER A 554 -4.90 -19.65 3.48
N GLU A 555 -4.24 -20.58 4.17
CA GLU A 555 -4.84 -21.82 4.67
C GLU A 555 -5.20 -21.66 6.17
N PRO A 556 -6.49 -21.66 6.55
CA PRO A 556 -6.92 -21.30 7.92
C PRO A 556 -6.30 -22.13 9.05
N HIS A 557 -5.95 -23.39 8.80
CA HIS A 557 -5.34 -24.26 9.81
C HIS A 557 -3.93 -23.80 10.23
N ASN A 558 -3.22 -23.06 9.37
CA ASN A 558 -1.93 -22.48 9.70
C ASN A 558 -2.04 -21.24 10.62
N LEU A 559 -3.25 -20.69 10.82
CA LEU A 559 -3.48 -19.52 11.66
C LEU A 559 -3.89 -19.87 13.09
N GLU A 560 -4.05 -21.16 13.41
CA GLU A 560 -4.59 -21.58 14.70
C GLU A 560 -3.73 -21.15 15.89
N ASP A 561 -2.40 -21.27 15.79
CA ASP A 561 -1.49 -20.83 16.83
C ASP A 561 -1.49 -19.31 17.00
N LEU A 562 -1.54 -18.57 15.89
CA LEU A 562 -1.70 -17.13 15.92
C LEU A 562 -2.99 -16.72 16.65
N VAL A 563 -4.13 -17.34 16.32
CA VAL A 563 -5.42 -17.09 17.00
C VAL A 563 -5.30 -17.36 18.50
N ARG A 564 -4.75 -18.53 18.87
CA ARG A 564 -4.54 -18.89 20.29
C ARG A 564 -3.67 -17.87 21.01
N MET A 565 -2.60 -17.41 20.37
CA MET A 565 -1.66 -16.46 20.96
C MET A 565 -2.27 -15.06 21.12
N VAL A 566 -2.99 -14.57 20.10
CA VAL A 566 -3.71 -13.29 20.15
C VAL A 566 -4.69 -13.26 21.32
N GLN A 567 -5.52 -14.30 21.44
CA GLN A 567 -6.50 -14.42 22.52
C GLN A 567 -5.83 -14.53 23.90
N ARG A 568 -4.77 -15.35 24.02
CA ARG A 568 -4.05 -15.57 25.28
C ARG A 568 -3.38 -14.30 25.79
N LEU A 569 -2.77 -13.51 24.90
CA LEU A 569 -2.02 -12.31 25.26
C LEU A 569 -2.89 -11.05 25.30
N GLY A 570 -4.17 -11.16 24.91
CA GLY A 570 -5.08 -10.04 24.75
C GLY A 570 -4.56 -9.01 23.75
N ALA A 571 -3.88 -9.47 22.68
CA ALA A 571 -3.38 -8.62 21.62
C ALA A 571 -4.54 -7.99 20.83
N ASP A 572 -4.28 -6.84 20.19
CA ASP A 572 -5.28 -6.11 19.43
C ASP A 572 -5.59 -6.80 18.09
N LEU A 573 -4.60 -7.46 17.49
CA LEU A 573 -4.71 -8.28 16.28
C LEU A 573 -3.50 -9.22 16.14
N GLY A 574 -3.62 -10.17 15.21
CA GLY A 574 -2.52 -11.02 14.76
C GLY A 574 -2.22 -10.78 13.28
N ILE A 575 -0.94 -10.86 12.93
CA ILE A 575 -0.41 -10.75 11.56
C ILE A 575 0.34 -12.03 11.25
N ALA A 576 0.12 -12.61 10.08
CA ALA A 576 0.86 -13.75 9.56
C ALA A 576 1.51 -13.41 8.22
N PHE A 577 2.77 -13.80 8.03
CA PHE A 577 3.47 -13.72 6.76
C PHE A 577 3.62 -15.11 6.13
N ASP A 578 3.71 -15.15 4.80
CA ASP A 578 4.13 -16.37 4.11
C ASP A 578 5.66 -16.54 4.08
N GLY A 579 6.12 -17.67 3.55
CA GLY A 579 7.51 -18.11 3.68
C GLY A 579 8.57 -17.12 3.18
N ASP A 580 8.21 -16.27 2.22
CA ASP A 580 9.08 -15.23 1.67
C ASP A 580 8.59 -13.79 1.87
N GLY A 581 7.49 -13.60 2.61
CA GLY A 581 7.07 -12.31 3.16
C GLY A 581 6.36 -11.37 2.18
N ASP A 582 5.94 -11.85 1.00
CA ASP A 582 5.19 -11.03 0.05
C ASP A 582 3.67 -11.08 0.25
N ARG A 583 3.18 -11.97 1.13
CA ARG A 583 1.75 -12.06 1.51
C ARG A 583 1.49 -11.67 2.94
N LEU A 584 0.29 -11.16 3.17
CA LEU A 584 -0.24 -10.79 4.49
C LEU A 584 -1.53 -11.57 4.82
N GLY A 585 -1.52 -12.25 5.97
CA GLY A 585 -2.71 -12.75 6.67
C GLY A 585 -2.99 -11.95 7.94
N VAL A 586 -4.27 -11.81 8.30
CA VAL A 586 -4.69 -11.01 9.47
C VAL A 586 -5.77 -11.75 10.25
N VAL A 587 -5.61 -11.82 11.56
CA VAL A 587 -6.66 -12.29 12.48
C VAL A 587 -7.04 -11.20 13.48
N THR A 588 -8.32 -11.07 13.76
CA THR A 588 -8.82 -10.13 14.77
C THR A 588 -8.54 -10.64 16.19
N ARG A 589 -8.79 -9.80 17.19
CA ARG A 589 -8.72 -10.17 18.61
C ARG A 589 -9.58 -11.39 18.98
N SER A 590 -10.78 -11.53 18.39
CA SER A 590 -11.62 -12.71 18.59
C SER A 590 -11.15 -13.95 17.84
N GLY A 591 -10.21 -13.81 16.91
CA GLY A 591 -9.69 -14.89 16.07
C GLY A 591 -10.39 -15.02 14.72
N GLU A 592 -11.15 -14.01 14.28
CA GLU A 592 -11.72 -13.98 12.92
C GLU A 592 -10.58 -13.76 11.91
N ASN A 593 -10.48 -14.64 10.90
CA ASN A 593 -9.60 -14.43 9.76
C ASN A 593 -10.19 -13.38 8.82
N ILE A 594 -9.47 -12.26 8.61
CA ILE A 594 -9.86 -11.22 7.67
C ILE A 594 -9.18 -11.47 6.33
N TYR A 595 -9.96 -11.97 5.38
CA TYR A 595 -9.46 -12.30 4.06
C TYR A 595 -8.95 -11.08 3.27
N PRO A 596 -8.00 -11.28 2.34
CA PRO A 596 -7.31 -10.20 1.65
C PRO A 596 -8.21 -9.25 0.85
N ASP A 597 -9.31 -9.73 0.28
CA ASP A 597 -10.27 -8.90 -0.44
C ASP A 597 -11.01 -7.90 0.46
N ARG A 598 -11.25 -8.25 1.74
CA ARG A 598 -11.76 -7.31 2.76
C ARG A 598 -10.67 -6.34 3.21
N LEU A 599 -9.45 -6.80 3.45
CA LEU A 599 -8.32 -5.90 3.75
C LEU A 599 -8.11 -4.88 2.62
N LEU A 600 -8.25 -5.31 1.36
CA LEU A 600 -8.18 -4.44 0.19
C LEU A 600 -9.27 -3.36 0.20
N MET A 601 -10.46 -3.61 0.76
CA MET A 601 -11.47 -2.56 0.96
C MET A 601 -10.92 -1.47 1.88
N LEU A 602 -10.33 -1.86 3.03
CA LEU A 602 -9.78 -0.90 3.98
C LEU A 602 -8.64 -0.08 3.36
N PHE A 603 -7.69 -0.74 2.69
CA PHE A 603 -6.60 -0.08 1.98
C PHE A 603 -7.11 0.83 0.86
N ALA A 604 -8.10 0.38 0.09
CA ALA A 604 -8.68 1.19 -0.99
C ALA A 604 -9.35 2.45 -0.43
N ALA A 605 -10.14 2.35 0.65
CA ALA A 605 -10.72 3.52 1.29
C ALA A 605 -9.65 4.54 1.69
N ASP A 606 -8.60 4.09 2.37
CA ASP A 606 -7.49 4.91 2.82
C ASP A 606 -6.74 5.59 1.63
N VAL A 607 -6.35 4.80 0.61
CA VAL A 607 -5.68 5.31 -0.58
C VAL A 607 -6.55 6.32 -1.34
N LEU A 608 -7.86 6.06 -1.45
CA LEU A 608 -8.79 6.91 -2.20
C LEU A 608 -9.12 8.23 -1.51
N GLU A 609 -9.00 8.30 -0.17
CA GLU A 609 -9.09 9.57 0.55
C GLU A 609 -8.01 10.55 0.08
N ARG A 610 -6.81 10.05 -0.25
CA ARG A 610 -5.69 10.84 -0.75
C ARG A 610 -5.56 10.80 -2.28
N ASN A 611 -6.19 9.86 -2.97
CA ASN A 611 -6.11 9.74 -4.43
C ASN A 611 -7.51 9.55 -5.05
N PRO A 612 -8.37 10.58 -5.03
CA PRO A 612 -9.71 10.47 -5.59
C PRO A 612 -9.68 10.11 -7.09
N GLY A 613 -10.50 9.14 -7.48
CA GLY A 613 -10.56 8.61 -8.85
C GLY A 613 -9.49 7.58 -9.20
N ALA A 614 -8.54 7.30 -8.30
CA ALA A 614 -7.48 6.33 -8.55
C ALA A 614 -8.04 4.94 -8.87
N MET A 615 -7.30 4.21 -9.70
CA MET A 615 -7.64 2.85 -10.05
C MET A 615 -7.18 1.89 -8.97
N ILE A 616 -8.07 0.98 -8.57
CA ILE A 616 -7.81 -0.09 -7.62
C ILE A 616 -7.99 -1.42 -8.36
N LEU A 617 -6.90 -2.17 -8.49
CA LEU A 617 -6.87 -3.47 -9.15
C LEU A 617 -7.18 -4.60 -8.16
N TYR A 618 -7.91 -5.60 -8.61
CA TYR A 618 -8.14 -6.83 -7.84
C TYR A 618 -8.32 -8.03 -8.75
N ASP A 619 -8.03 -9.22 -8.26
CA ASP A 619 -8.13 -10.43 -9.08
C ASP A 619 -9.56 -11.01 -9.13
N VAL A 620 -9.81 -11.91 -10.09
CA VAL A 620 -11.12 -12.54 -10.29
C VAL A 620 -11.65 -13.31 -9.08
N LYS A 621 -10.79 -13.63 -8.10
CA LYS A 621 -11.20 -14.34 -6.88
C LYS A 621 -11.81 -13.43 -5.83
N CYS A 622 -11.63 -12.11 -5.88
CA CYS A 622 -12.11 -11.19 -4.84
C CYS A 622 -13.65 -11.09 -4.78
N SER A 623 -14.17 -10.79 -3.59
CA SER A 623 -15.60 -10.64 -3.33
C SER A 623 -16.31 -9.66 -4.28
N GLY A 624 -17.57 -9.94 -4.62
CA GLY A 624 -18.41 -9.10 -5.49
C GLY A 624 -18.79 -7.76 -4.86
N ARG A 625 -18.51 -7.58 -3.56
CA ARG A 625 -18.75 -6.34 -2.81
C ARG A 625 -17.64 -5.30 -2.97
N LEU A 626 -16.42 -5.75 -3.31
CA LEU A 626 -15.24 -4.89 -3.43
C LEU A 626 -15.40 -3.79 -4.50
N PRO A 627 -15.91 -4.05 -5.72
CA PRO A 627 -16.06 -3.02 -6.74
C PRO A 627 -16.99 -1.90 -6.29
N GLY A 628 -18.14 -2.26 -5.70
CA GLY A 628 -19.10 -1.29 -5.16
C GLY A 628 -18.54 -0.51 -3.98
N TYR A 629 -17.67 -1.11 -3.16
CA TYR A 629 -16.97 -0.41 -2.10
C TYR A 629 -15.99 0.62 -2.65
N ILE A 630 -15.15 0.24 -3.63
CA ILE A 630 -14.21 1.15 -4.30
C ILE A 630 -14.95 2.35 -4.91
N LEU A 631 -16.06 2.11 -5.63
CA LEU A 631 -16.87 3.17 -6.24
C LEU A 631 -17.44 4.14 -5.20
N ARG A 632 -17.97 3.63 -4.08
CA ARG A 632 -18.50 4.47 -2.98
C ARG A 632 -17.44 5.36 -2.35
N HIS A 633 -16.18 4.94 -2.35
CA HIS A 633 -15.04 5.74 -1.90
C HIS A 633 -14.44 6.62 -3.01
N GLY A 634 -15.08 6.70 -4.18
CA GLY A 634 -14.68 7.57 -5.29
C GLY A 634 -13.53 7.05 -6.13
N GLY A 635 -13.25 5.74 -6.10
CA GLY A 635 -12.22 5.07 -6.90
C GLY A 635 -12.75 4.40 -8.16
N SER A 636 -11.82 3.87 -8.96
CA SER A 636 -12.12 3.12 -10.19
C SER A 636 -11.72 1.64 -10.02
N PRO A 637 -12.67 0.70 -9.84
CA PRO A 637 -12.35 -0.71 -9.71
C PRO A 637 -11.95 -1.34 -11.05
N LEU A 638 -10.86 -2.11 -11.09
CA LEU A 638 -10.49 -2.93 -12.25
C LEU A 638 -10.21 -4.39 -11.84
N MET A 639 -11.07 -5.31 -12.29
CA MET A 639 -10.84 -6.73 -12.12
C MET A 639 -9.82 -7.24 -13.15
N TRP A 640 -8.87 -8.06 -12.71
CA TRP A 640 -7.82 -8.63 -13.57
C TRP A 640 -7.51 -10.10 -13.25
N LYS A 641 -6.57 -10.68 -14.00
CA LYS A 641 -6.14 -12.08 -13.86
C LYS A 641 -5.41 -12.31 -12.54
N THR A 642 -5.57 -13.50 -11.96
CA THR A 642 -4.83 -13.91 -10.76
C THR A 642 -3.38 -14.27 -11.13
N GLY A 643 -2.42 -13.71 -10.39
CA GLY A 643 -1.00 -13.92 -10.52
C GLY A 643 -0.23 -12.63 -10.26
N HIS A 644 0.63 -12.64 -9.23
CA HIS A 644 1.34 -11.45 -8.78
C HIS A 644 2.14 -10.71 -9.88
N SER A 645 2.81 -11.45 -10.78
CA SER A 645 3.50 -10.85 -11.93
C SER A 645 2.54 -10.20 -12.94
N LEU A 646 1.35 -10.77 -13.16
CA LEU A 646 0.33 -10.17 -14.04
C LEU A 646 -0.30 -8.91 -13.45
N ILE A 647 -0.50 -8.90 -12.13
CA ILE A 647 -0.99 -7.72 -11.41
C ILE A 647 0.04 -6.59 -11.47
N LYS A 648 1.32 -6.86 -11.19
CA LYS A 648 2.41 -5.87 -11.34
C LYS A 648 2.49 -5.31 -12.76
N ALA A 649 2.41 -6.16 -13.78
CA ALA A 649 2.37 -5.72 -15.17
C ALA A 649 1.15 -4.82 -15.45
N LYS A 650 -0.03 -5.20 -14.93
CA LYS A 650 -1.24 -4.42 -15.12
C LYS A 650 -1.21 -3.08 -14.38
N MET A 651 -0.68 -3.04 -13.16
CA MET A 651 -0.47 -1.79 -12.41
C MET A 651 0.41 -0.82 -13.18
N ARG A 652 1.51 -1.30 -13.77
CA ARG A 652 2.39 -0.47 -14.61
C ARG A 652 1.66 0.03 -15.87
N GLU A 653 0.86 -0.82 -16.51
CA GLU A 653 0.07 -0.45 -17.68
C GLU A 653 -0.97 0.63 -17.37
N THR A 654 -1.66 0.52 -16.23
CA THR A 654 -2.80 1.38 -15.90
C THR A 654 -2.46 2.55 -14.99
N GLY A 655 -1.29 2.56 -14.36
CA GLY A 655 -0.94 3.51 -13.30
C GLY A 655 -1.85 3.37 -12.08
N ALA A 656 -2.22 2.14 -11.72
CA ALA A 656 -3.05 1.91 -10.54
C ALA A 656 -2.27 2.21 -9.25
N GLU A 657 -2.93 2.88 -8.30
CA GLU A 657 -2.31 3.28 -7.02
C GLU A 657 -2.28 2.14 -6.01
N LEU A 658 -3.16 1.16 -6.18
CA LEU A 658 -3.28 -0.01 -5.31
C LEU A 658 -3.75 -1.21 -6.12
N ALA A 659 -3.19 -2.38 -5.81
CA ALA A 659 -3.77 -3.66 -6.19
C ALA A 659 -3.77 -4.63 -5.01
N GLY A 660 -4.63 -5.63 -5.06
CA GLY A 660 -4.53 -6.77 -4.16
C GLY A 660 -5.16 -8.03 -4.73
N GLU A 661 -4.67 -9.17 -4.26
CA GLU A 661 -5.15 -10.48 -4.68
C GLU A 661 -5.70 -11.27 -3.51
N MET A 662 -6.64 -12.16 -3.77
CA MET A 662 -7.20 -13.03 -2.74
C MET A 662 -6.17 -13.94 -2.06
N SER A 663 -4.99 -14.14 -2.66
CA SER A 663 -3.88 -14.89 -2.04
C SER A 663 -3.12 -14.13 -0.97
N GLY A 664 -3.39 -12.83 -0.75
CA GLY A 664 -2.72 -12.02 0.28
C GLY A 664 -1.60 -11.13 -0.24
N HIS A 665 -1.39 -11.06 -1.56
CA HIS A 665 -0.48 -10.09 -2.18
C HIS A 665 -1.14 -8.71 -2.22
N PHE A 666 -0.44 -7.70 -1.72
CA PHE A 666 -0.87 -6.30 -1.80
C PHE A 666 0.23 -5.45 -2.43
N PHE A 667 -0.16 -4.61 -3.39
CA PHE A 667 0.75 -3.84 -4.21
C PHE A 667 0.40 -2.38 -4.07
N PHE A 668 1.21 -1.63 -3.33
CA PHE A 668 1.02 -0.20 -3.15
C PHE A 668 1.84 0.54 -4.20
N GLY A 669 1.18 1.24 -5.13
CA GLY A 669 1.80 2.28 -5.96
C GLY A 669 1.88 3.60 -5.19
N GLU A 670 0.83 3.91 -4.43
CA GLU A 670 0.79 5.09 -3.57
C GLU A 670 1.84 4.98 -2.46
N ARG A 671 2.72 6.00 -2.36
CA ARG A 671 3.79 6.12 -1.34
C ARG A 671 4.85 4.99 -1.38
N TRP A 672 4.73 4.06 -2.31
CA TRP A 672 5.60 2.89 -2.42
C TRP A 672 5.99 2.63 -3.89
N TYR A 673 6.44 1.41 -4.20
CA TYR A 673 7.11 1.11 -5.47
C TYR A 673 6.29 0.21 -6.41
N GLY A 674 5.08 -0.19 -6.04
CA GLY A 674 4.16 -0.96 -6.88
C GLY A 674 4.40 -2.47 -6.93
N PHE A 675 5.31 -3.00 -6.11
CA PHE A 675 5.49 -4.44 -5.93
C PHE A 675 4.71 -4.98 -4.72
N ASP A 676 4.47 -6.29 -4.73
CA ASP A 676 3.88 -7.08 -3.65
C ASP A 676 4.79 -7.09 -2.42
N ASP A 677 4.26 -6.60 -1.29
CA ASP A 677 4.99 -6.50 -0.04
C ASP A 677 4.06 -6.69 1.17
N GLY A 678 4.10 -7.89 1.75
CA GLY A 678 3.29 -8.24 2.91
C GLY A 678 3.68 -7.43 4.16
N ILE A 679 4.97 -7.16 4.34
CA ILE A 679 5.50 -6.41 5.49
C ILE A 679 5.09 -4.92 5.39
N TYR A 680 5.19 -4.31 4.21
CA TYR A 680 4.70 -2.96 4.00
C TYR A 680 3.17 -2.89 4.13
N ALA A 681 2.43 -3.88 3.62
CA ALA A 681 0.99 -3.97 3.81
C ALA A 681 0.60 -4.07 5.29
N ALA A 682 1.36 -4.81 6.10
CA ALA A 682 1.19 -4.85 7.56
C ALA A 682 1.43 -3.48 8.20
N ALA A 683 2.50 -2.77 7.81
CA ALA A 683 2.77 -1.42 8.29
C ALA A 683 1.62 -0.44 7.94
N ARG A 684 1.12 -0.49 6.70
CA ARG A 684 -0.03 0.31 6.26
C ARG A 684 -1.32 -0.05 7.00
N LEU A 685 -1.53 -1.33 7.30
CA LEU A 685 -2.66 -1.77 8.12
C LEU A 685 -2.60 -1.16 9.52
N ILE A 686 -1.43 -1.21 10.15
CA ILE A 686 -1.22 -0.62 11.48
C ILE A 686 -1.43 0.89 11.45
N GLU A 687 -0.90 1.60 10.45
CA GLU A 687 -1.13 3.04 10.27
C GLU A 687 -2.63 3.37 10.28
N ILE A 688 -3.41 2.66 9.45
CA ILE A 688 -4.85 2.88 9.34
C ILE A 688 -5.58 2.55 10.65
N LEU A 689 -5.28 1.41 11.28
CA LEU A 689 -5.99 0.96 12.48
C LEU A 689 -5.61 1.78 13.72
N SER A 690 -4.36 2.22 13.82
CA SER A 690 -3.88 3.02 14.95
C SER A 690 -4.43 4.45 14.93
N ALA A 691 -4.65 5.03 13.74
CA ALA A 691 -5.28 6.34 13.57
C ALA A 691 -6.77 6.38 13.97
N ARG A 692 -7.39 5.22 14.22
CA ARG A 692 -8.81 5.09 14.58
C ARG A 692 -8.98 4.95 16.09
N ASN A 693 -10.01 5.60 16.60
CA ASN A 693 -10.40 5.51 18.02
C ASN A 693 -11.10 4.18 18.31
N GLU A 694 -11.76 3.62 17.31
CA GLU A 694 -12.40 2.32 17.39
C GLU A 694 -11.36 1.19 17.56
N PRO A 695 -11.69 0.11 18.29
CA PRO A 695 -10.88 -1.10 18.31
C PRO A 695 -10.63 -1.65 16.89
N PRO A 696 -9.43 -2.20 16.61
CA PRO A 696 -9.12 -2.81 15.31
C PRO A 696 -10.17 -3.83 14.82
N GLU A 697 -10.68 -4.66 15.74
CA GLU A 697 -11.74 -5.63 15.47
C GLU A 697 -13.03 -4.98 14.97
N ASP A 698 -13.45 -3.85 15.55
CA ASP A 698 -14.66 -3.14 15.14
C ASP A 698 -14.48 -2.49 13.76
N VAL A 699 -13.30 -1.95 13.47
CA VAL A 699 -12.98 -1.37 12.16
C VAL A 699 -13.01 -2.44 11.07
N LEU A 700 -12.38 -3.60 11.32
CA LEU A 700 -12.34 -4.72 10.39
C LEU A 700 -13.72 -5.38 10.24
N GLY A 701 -14.47 -5.50 11.34
CA GLY A 701 -15.83 -6.04 11.38
C GLY A 701 -16.85 -5.17 10.65
N ALA A 702 -16.63 -3.86 10.56
CA ALA A 702 -17.50 -2.93 9.83
C ALA A 702 -17.37 -3.03 8.29
N LEU A 703 -16.32 -3.69 7.79
CA LEU A 703 -16.13 -3.90 6.35
C LEU A 703 -17.21 -4.84 5.81
N PRO A 704 -17.79 -4.58 4.62
CA PRO A 704 -18.79 -5.45 4.03
C PRO A 704 -18.31 -6.91 3.96
N ASN A 705 -19.16 -7.81 4.42
CA ASN A 705 -18.90 -9.25 4.42
C ASN A 705 -20.07 -10.00 3.76
N GLY A 706 -19.84 -11.26 3.41
CA GLY A 706 -20.82 -12.15 2.82
C GLY A 706 -20.58 -13.61 3.19
N VAL A 707 -21.42 -14.49 2.65
CA VAL A 707 -21.21 -15.94 2.78
C VAL A 707 -20.34 -16.37 1.61
N SER A 708 -19.19 -16.95 1.88
CA SER A 708 -18.30 -17.45 0.82
C SER A 708 -17.70 -18.79 1.19
N THR A 709 -17.36 -19.57 0.17
CA THR A 709 -16.57 -20.79 0.35
C THR A 709 -15.10 -20.41 0.56
N PRO A 710 -14.32 -21.27 1.25
CA PRO A 710 -12.88 -21.27 1.04
C PRO A 710 -12.57 -21.56 -0.43
N GLU A 711 -11.29 -21.47 -0.79
CA GLU A 711 -10.84 -21.94 -2.09
C GLU A 711 -11.06 -23.46 -2.21
N ILE A 712 -11.75 -23.87 -3.28
CA ILE A 712 -12.01 -25.27 -3.59
C ILE A 712 -11.03 -25.69 -4.68
N LYS A 713 -10.25 -26.75 -4.42
CA LYS A 713 -9.29 -27.33 -5.37
C LYS A 713 -9.80 -28.69 -5.81
N VAL A 714 -9.92 -28.91 -7.12
CA VAL A 714 -10.37 -30.18 -7.72
C VAL A 714 -9.32 -30.62 -8.74
N ASP A 715 -8.88 -31.88 -8.67
CA ASP A 715 -7.94 -32.41 -9.66
C ASP A 715 -8.49 -32.26 -11.08
N ALA A 716 -7.66 -31.74 -11.98
CA ALA A 716 -8.08 -31.56 -13.36
C ALA A 716 -8.16 -32.92 -14.06
N PRO A 717 -9.25 -33.20 -14.81
CA PRO A 717 -9.31 -34.39 -15.65
C PRO A 717 -8.13 -34.45 -16.62
N ASN A 718 -7.46 -35.60 -16.67
CA ASN A 718 -6.24 -35.83 -17.45
C ASN A 718 -5.04 -34.93 -17.09
N GLY A 719 -5.06 -34.26 -15.94
CA GLY A 719 -3.99 -33.38 -15.49
C GLY A 719 -3.86 -32.06 -16.27
N ASP A 720 -4.85 -31.71 -17.11
CA ASP A 720 -4.84 -30.49 -17.93
C ASP A 720 -5.99 -29.55 -17.55
N PRO A 721 -5.80 -28.68 -16.52
CA PRO A 721 -6.83 -27.76 -16.07
C PRO A 721 -7.18 -26.71 -17.14
N HIS A 722 -6.21 -26.27 -17.95
CA HIS A 722 -6.43 -25.22 -18.95
C HIS A 722 -7.35 -25.72 -20.08
N ALA A 723 -7.07 -26.92 -20.62
CA ALA A 723 -7.93 -27.50 -21.64
C ALA A 723 -9.35 -27.79 -21.10
N PHE A 724 -9.48 -28.19 -19.83
CA PHE A 724 -10.79 -28.37 -19.21
C PHE A 724 -11.56 -27.04 -19.14
N VAL A 725 -10.93 -25.97 -18.63
CA VAL A 725 -11.56 -24.66 -18.47
C VAL A 725 -11.98 -24.05 -19.80
N GLU A 726 -11.19 -24.21 -20.88
CA GLU A 726 -11.61 -23.72 -22.21
C GLU A 726 -12.85 -24.46 -22.75
N ARG A 727 -12.94 -25.77 -22.54
CA ARG A 727 -14.16 -26.53 -22.88
C ARG A 727 -15.34 -26.07 -22.04
N PHE A 728 -15.14 -25.89 -20.72
CA PHE A 728 -16.18 -25.44 -19.81
C PHE A 728 -16.70 -24.05 -20.18
N ARG A 729 -15.80 -23.09 -20.43
CA ARG A 729 -16.15 -21.74 -20.90
C ARG A 729 -16.98 -21.75 -22.19
N THR A 730 -16.69 -22.67 -23.11
CA THR A 730 -17.40 -22.76 -24.39
C THR A 730 -18.79 -23.39 -24.25
N ALA A 731 -18.94 -24.37 -23.35
CA ALA A 731 -20.16 -25.15 -23.21
C ALA A 731 -21.14 -24.60 -22.16
N ALA A 732 -20.63 -23.99 -21.08
CA ALA A 732 -21.45 -23.60 -19.95
C ALA A 732 -22.37 -22.42 -20.27
N GLN A 733 -23.63 -22.52 -19.83
CA GLN A 733 -24.62 -21.47 -19.98
C GLN A 733 -25.26 -21.16 -18.62
N PHE A 734 -25.29 -19.88 -18.26
CA PHE A 734 -25.89 -19.41 -17.02
C PHE A 734 -26.93 -18.34 -17.33
N GLU A 735 -28.15 -18.52 -16.82
CA GLU A 735 -29.25 -17.59 -17.04
C GLU A 735 -29.21 -16.43 -16.02
N ASN A 736 -29.66 -15.25 -16.45
CA ASN A 736 -29.77 -14.05 -15.62
C ASN A 736 -28.46 -13.64 -14.91
N ALA A 737 -27.32 -13.93 -15.54
CA ALA A 737 -26.00 -13.69 -14.98
C ALA A 737 -25.07 -13.02 -16.01
N ARG A 738 -24.07 -12.28 -15.50
CA ARG A 738 -23.00 -11.71 -16.31
C ARG A 738 -21.76 -12.60 -16.23
N SER A 739 -21.30 -13.09 -17.37
CA SER A 739 -20.08 -13.88 -17.46
C SER A 739 -18.85 -13.01 -17.73
N SER A 740 -17.73 -13.35 -17.11
CA SER A 740 -16.41 -12.78 -17.34
C SER A 740 -15.42 -13.91 -17.63
N THR A 741 -14.65 -13.74 -18.71
CA THR A 741 -13.65 -14.73 -19.16
C THR A 741 -12.23 -14.18 -19.09
N ILE A 742 -11.97 -13.28 -18.13
CA ILE A 742 -10.65 -12.65 -17.92
C ILE A 742 -9.62 -13.71 -17.51
N ASP A 743 -10.00 -14.57 -16.55
CA ASP A 743 -9.20 -15.69 -16.03
C ASP A 743 -10.18 -16.79 -15.58
N GLY A 744 -10.28 -17.84 -16.40
CA GLY A 744 -11.31 -18.86 -16.27
C GLY A 744 -12.71 -18.37 -16.66
N LEU A 745 -13.73 -18.88 -15.98
CA LEU A 745 -15.12 -18.44 -16.11
C LEU A 745 -15.64 -17.98 -14.75
N ARG A 746 -15.81 -16.67 -14.59
CA ARG A 746 -16.52 -16.04 -13.47
C ARG A 746 -17.92 -15.67 -13.92
N VAL A 747 -18.92 -15.94 -13.10
CA VAL A 747 -20.32 -15.64 -13.38
C VAL A 747 -20.91 -14.88 -12.20
N ASP A 748 -21.31 -13.63 -12.43
CA ASP A 748 -21.90 -12.74 -11.44
C ASP A 748 -23.43 -12.65 -11.62
N TRP A 749 -24.18 -12.98 -10.57
CA TRP A 749 -25.60 -12.65 -10.39
C TRP A 749 -25.73 -11.37 -9.54
N THR A 750 -26.96 -10.90 -9.34
CA THR A 750 -27.24 -9.72 -8.49
C THR A 750 -26.96 -9.96 -7.00
N ASP A 751 -26.95 -11.21 -6.56
CA ASP A 751 -26.89 -11.67 -5.16
C ASP A 751 -25.69 -12.60 -4.86
N GLY A 752 -24.73 -12.71 -5.79
CA GLY A 752 -23.53 -13.53 -5.62
C GLY A 752 -22.81 -13.84 -6.93
N TRP A 753 -21.69 -14.57 -6.84
CA TRP A 753 -20.91 -15.02 -8.00
C TRP A 753 -20.26 -16.39 -7.76
N GLY A 754 -19.91 -17.06 -8.87
CA GLY A 754 -19.10 -18.28 -8.87
C GLY A 754 -17.95 -18.21 -9.87
N LEU A 755 -16.87 -18.93 -9.59
CA LEU A 755 -15.67 -18.98 -10.44
C LEU A 755 -15.19 -20.42 -10.61
N VAL A 756 -14.77 -20.74 -11.83
CA VAL A 756 -13.90 -21.89 -12.13
C VAL A 756 -12.73 -21.40 -12.97
N ARG A 757 -11.51 -21.63 -12.52
CA ARG A 757 -10.28 -21.30 -13.26
C ARG A 757 -9.22 -22.40 -13.15
N ALA A 758 -8.23 -22.34 -14.04
CA ALA A 758 -7.09 -23.23 -13.99
C ALA A 758 -6.02 -22.66 -13.05
N SER A 759 -5.43 -23.50 -12.19
CA SER A 759 -4.22 -23.14 -11.46
C SER A 759 -3.02 -23.10 -12.41
N ASN A 760 -2.15 -22.10 -12.25
CA ASN A 760 -0.92 -21.97 -13.03
C ASN A 760 0.28 -22.68 -12.37
N THR A 761 0.12 -23.14 -11.13
CA THR A 761 1.19 -23.74 -10.31
C THR A 761 0.94 -25.22 -10.02
N THR A 762 -0.30 -25.68 -10.12
CA THR A 762 -0.71 -27.06 -9.83
C THR A 762 -1.75 -27.56 -10.85
N PRO A 763 -1.81 -28.86 -11.15
CA PRO A 763 -2.74 -29.41 -12.15
C PRO A 763 -4.18 -29.54 -11.61
N VAL A 764 -4.72 -28.46 -11.04
CA VAL A 764 -6.04 -28.42 -10.39
C VAL A 764 -6.91 -27.30 -10.96
N LEU A 765 -8.21 -27.53 -10.92
CA LEU A 765 -9.24 -26.51 -11.06
C LEU A 765 -9.41 -25.80 -9.71
N VAL A 766 -9.42 -24.48 -9.74
CA VAL A 766 -9.65 -23.63 -8.58
C VAL A 766 -11.03 -23.02 -8.70
N MET A 767 -11.84 -23.17 -7.65
CA MET A 767 -13.20 -22.67 -7.59
C MET A 767 -13.42 -21.87 -6.31
N ARG A 768 -14.29 -20.86 -6.40
CA ARG A 768 -14.75 -20.08 -5.25
C ARG A 768 -16.17 -19.57 -5.53
N PHE A 769 -16.98 -19.53 -4.48
CA PHE A 769 -18.34 -19.01 -4.51
C PHE A 769 -18.53 -18.00 -3.39
N ASP A 770 -19.26 -16.93 -3.68
CA ASP A 770 -19.58 -15.84 -2.75
C ASP A 770 -21.01 -15.38 -3.01
N ALA A 771 -21.77 -15.15 -1.96
CA ALA A 771 -23.18 -14.76 -2.05
C ALA A 771 -23.63 -13.90 -0.87
N ASP A 772 -24.79 -13.27 -1.01
CA ASP A 772 -25.43 -12.47 0.05
C ASP A 772 -26.12 -13.32 1.13
N SER A 773 -26.39 -14.60 0.86
CA SER A 773 -27.05 -15.54 1.77
C SER A 773 -26.64 -16.99 1.50
N ASP A 774 -26.86 -17.86 2.48
CA ASP A 774 -26.67 -19.31 2.33
C ASP A 774 -27.56 -19.90 1.22
N GLU A 775 -28.77 -19.38 1.05
CA GLU A 775 -29.69 -19.79 -0.02
C GLU A 775 -29.11 -19.46 -1.40
N ALA A 776 -28.62 -18.24 -1.58
CA ALA A 776 -28.00 -17.81 -2.83
C ALA A 776 -26.71 -18.59 -3.11
N LEU A 777 -25.88 -18.84 -2.08
CA LEU A 777 -24.65 -19.62 -2.23
C LEU A 777 -24.93 -21.03 -2.74
N LYS A 778 -25.90 -21.73 -2.12
CA LYS A 778 -26.30 -23.09 -2.52
C LYS A 778 -26.86 -23.13 -3.93
N ARG A 779 -27.64 -22.13 -4.33
CA ARG A 779 -28.14 -22.00 -5.71
C ARG A 779 -26.98 -21.88 -6.71
N ILE A 780 -26.03 -20.97 -6.45
CA ILE A 780 -24.87 -20.75 -7.32
C ILE A 780 -24.00 -22.01 -7.40
N GLN A 781 -23.74 -22.66 -6.27
CA GLN A 781 -23.03 -23.95 -6.25
C GLN A 781 -23.75 -25.01 -7.08
N GLY A 782 -25.08 -25.09 -6.97
CA GLY A 782 -25.93 -26.00 -7.75
C GLY A 782 -25.86 -25.74 -9.27
N GLU A 783 -25.91 -24.48 -9.68
CA GLU A 783 -25.77 -24.05 -11.09
C GLU A 783 -24.40 -24.49 -11.65
N PHE A 784 -23.31 -24.19 -10.95
CA PHE A 784 -21.97 -24.59 -11.37
C PHE A 784 -21.80 -26.11 -11.39
N ARG A 785 -22.30 -26.82 -10.36
CA ARG A 785 -22.27 -28.28 -10.28
C ARG A 785 -22.99 -28.91 -11.47
N ALA A 786 -24.17 -28.40 -11.85
CA ALA A 786 -24.92 -28.88 -13.00
C ALA A 786 -24.12 -28.71 -14.31
N GLN A 787 -23.55 -27.54 -14.55
CA GLN A 787 -22.77 -27.26 -15.77
C GLN A 787 -21.46 -28.08 -15.82
N LEU A 788 -20.77 -28.23 -14.69
CA LEU A 788 -19.52 -29.00 -14.60
C LEU A 788 -19.76 -30.49 -14.85
N LEU A 789 -20.79 -31.07 -14.24
CA LEU A 789 -21.14 -32.48 -14.42
C LEU A 789 -21.76 -32.77 -15.79
N ALA A 790 -22.38 -31.78 -16.44
CA ALA A 790 -22.83 -31.90 -17.82
C ALA A 790 -21.64 -32.03 -18.80
N LEU A 791 -20.51 -31.38 -18.49
CA LEU A 791 -19.28 -31.49 -19.27
C LEU A 791 -18.50 -32.76 -18.95
N ASP A 792 -18.37 -33.10 -17.67
CA ASP A 792 -17.67 -34.31 -17.20
C ASP A 792 -18.41 -34.94 -15.99
N PRO A 793 -19.22 -35.98 -16.21
CA PRO A 793 -19.96 -36.65 -15.13
C PRO A 793 -19.09 -37.33 -14.07
N GLY A 794 -17.79 -37.57 -14.37
CA GLY A 794 -16.85 -38.22 -13.45
C GLY A 794 -16.17 -37.27 -12.48
N LEU A 795 -16.42 -35.96 -12.57
CA LEU A 795 -15.73 -34.95 -11.78
C LEU A 795 -16.15 -35.00 -10.30
N ASN A 796 -15.19 -35.18 -9.39
CA ASN A 796 -15.44 -35.19 -7.96
C ASN A 796 -15.50 -33.77 -7.40
N LEU A 797 -16.71 -33.25 -7.19
CA LEU A 797 -16.96 -31.88 -6.72
C LEU A 797 -17.31 -31.87 -5.23
N PRO A 798 -16.51 -31.21 -4.36
CA PRO A 798 -16.69 -31.25 -2.90
C PRO A 798 -17.66 -30.17 -2.36
N PHE A 799 -18.59 -29.63 -3.17
CA PHE A 799 -19.45 -28.49 -2.78
C PHE A 799 -20.94 -28.61 -3.13
#